data_AF-A0A1G0EP80-F1
#
_entry.id   AF-A0A1G0EP80-F1
#
_cell.length_a   1.000
_cell.length_b   1.000
_cell.length_c   1.000
_cell.angle_alpha   90.00
_cell.angle_beta   90.00
_cell.angle_gamma   90.00
#
_symmetry.space_group_name_H-M   'P 1'
#
loop_
_entity.id
_entity.type
_entity.pdbx_description
1 polymer ?
#
loop_
_entity_poly.entity_id
_entity_poly.type
_entity_poly.pdbx_seq_one_letter_code
_entity_poly.pdbx_strand_id
1 'polypeptide(L)'
;MKFKFIRHALLALFVVALAACSDGDDGAAGPAGATGATGATGATGAAGSAGAAADNFKVSNFHGEAALEAEHLATAGQLIVNTTITGASVAADGTVTVNFTVKKKDGTAVTDLNTAVPTGVTAPIAVSATVAYLDASNNWVPYFQNTEDSGAFTAAWKAGEAAAFAANGKTIGNITGQATTSTTTVTNLGGGNYSLVLAKKIVGQVEPNTANTNDLANGETIAYDASRTHRVSLQHGGHNGYTANAELNFVPNGTAGNGSRNIVSTTACNQCHKKIEIHGGSRFRIETCVTCHNPTNFDSSSDVTMDAKVLFHKIHMGSRMVKGLKIGHRGNTVDYGHIGFPADVQNCQKCHYQPQGETLADVNNWKEKPSRAACGSCHDDVDFATGTNHPGGAQSTDAACTFCHGSSGTQTANGQAPAPIPDVHKVVRSYDYTTDISMTPPANGTHYVAGEAPVVTIVLKKDGVAIDHTTVTQAANSNTYLFVSGPRASRKPVLTTQAALHAVQKEGTANGTYANNAIYKHTDPTQDDPKITWNTGNIQYQLDAIPAGMKSGTYVAYVSAHDNANAVGVDGVDFITFQVGTATEEKKIATNCNDCHGKPAEVAADTTSLAMDNVMHGNRPFNVDICGNCHDYTAQRVAKLGSEGTLWTQGGANNMGFGAQPISKRVHGVHFGSSVTYPFQIHATYGAHYQYVTFPQDVRNCEKCHPASTTSGTWKTNPNRLACNGCHDSDSAAAHTATMTWDPTPYFDKTGAGYTSGPFSGDEREACATCHAD
;
A
#
# COMPACT_ATOMS: atom_id res chain seq x y z
N MET A 1 31.82 0.23 33.16
CA MET A 1 32.57 1.37 33.75
C MET A 1 31.67 2.61 33.71
N LYS A 2 31.79 3.53 34.68
CA LYS A 2 30.97 4.76 34.78
C LYS A 2 31.81 5.98 34.41
N PHE A 3 31.26 6.93 33.65
CA PHE A 3 31.69 8.33 33.69
C PHE A 3 30.48 9.28 33.68
N LYS A 4 30.63 10.43 34.36
CA LYS A 4 29.58 11.40 34.67
C LYS A 4 29.84 12.75 33.99
N PHE A 5 28.74 13.43 33.63
CA PHE A 5 28.45 14.88 33.73
C PHE A 5 29.57 15.94 33.76
N ILE A 6 29.32 17.06 33.05
CA ILE A 6 29.20 18.47 33.52
C ILE A 6 29.14 19.36 32.24
N ARG A 7 27.97 19.86 31.78
CA ARG A 7 27.34 21.18 32.06
C ARG A 7 28.29 22.39 32.06
N HIS A 8 27.93 23.45 31.32
CA HIS A 8 27.83 24.86 31.78
C HIS A 8 27.19 25.74 30.66
N ALA A 9 26.52 26.83 31.04
CA ALA A 9 25.88 27.80 30.15
C ALA A 9 25.92 29.21 30.79
N LEU A 10 25.90 30.27 29.96
CA LEU A 10 25.63 31.73 30.20
C LEU A 10 26.41 32.50 29.10
N LEU A 11 25.86 33.35 28.21
CA LEU A 11 24.94 34.51 28.27
C LEU A 11 25.65 35.85 28.55
N ALA A 12 25.70 36.74 27.54
CA ALA A 12 26.05 38.18 27.62
C ALA A 12 25.53 38.94 26.37
N LEU A 13 25.51 40.28 26.38
CA LEU A 13 24.59 41.15 25.61
C LEU A 13 25.24 42.53 25.26
N PHE A 14 24.60 43.37 24.40
CA PHE A 14 24.91 44.79 24.05
C PHE A 14 26.12 45.07 23.10
N VAL A 15 26.20 46.13 22.21
CA VAL A 15 25.22 47.04 21.55
C VAL A 15 25.86 47.92 20.42
N VAL A 16 25.06 48.33 19.40
CA VAL A 16 25.07 49.51 18.45
C VAL A 16 26.37 50.20 17.96
N ALA A 17 26.46 50.45 16.63
CA ALA A 17 26.90 51.74 16.01
C ALA A 17 26.47 51.88 14.51
N LEU A 18 26.24 53.13 14.05
CA LEU A 18 25.84 53.54 12.67
C LEU A 18 26.92 54.48 12.07
N ALA A 19 27.16 54.48 10.75
CA ALA A 19 27.61 55.67 9.98
C ALA A 19 27.57 55.47 8.43
N ALA A 20 27.30 56.58 7.72
CA ALA A 20 26.92 56.73 6.31
C ALA A 20 28.04 56.75 5.24
N CYS A 21 27.65 56.60 3.97
CA CYS A 21 28.06 57.32 2.71
C CYS A 21 27.41 56.60 1.49
N SER A 22 27.18 57.13 0.28
CA SER A 22 26.98 58.47 -0.32
C SER A 22 27.09 58.28 -1.85
N ASP A 23 25.99 58.50 -2.59
CA ASP A 23 25.80 58.90 -4.03
C ASP A 23 26.58 58.29 -5.22
N GLY A 24 25.90 58.20 -6.38
CA GLY A 24 26.48 57.88 -7.70
C GLY A 24 25.47 57.60 -8.83
N ASP A 25 25.15 58.63 -9.64
CA ASP A 25 24.32 58.60 -10.87
C ASP A 25 25.18 58.34 -12.14
N ASP A 26 24.71 58.21 -13.39
CA ASP A 26 23.39 58.33 -14.07
C ASP A 26 23.37 57.38 -15.32
N GLY A 27 22.22 57.18 -15.98
CA GLY A 27 22.19 56.62 -17.34
C GLY A 27 20.80 56.46 -17.99
N ALA A 28 20.45 57.33 -18.93
CA ALA A 28 19.14 57.37 -19.61
C ALA A 28 18.98 56.45 -20.84
N ALA A 29 17.74 56.34 -21.35
CA ALA A 29 17.22 55.25 -22.18
C ALA A 29 17.37 55.37 -23.72
N GLY A 30 17.14 54.25 -24.42
CA GLY A 30 16.93 54.17 -25.88
C GLY A 30 15.44 54.03 -26.28
N PRO A 31 15.02 54.51 -27.46
CA PRO A 31 13.61 54.61 -27.87
C PRO A 31 13.00 53.33 -28.46
N ALA A 32 11.67 53.28 -28.53
CA ALA A 32 10.88 52.14 -28.96
C ALA A 32 10.84 51.91 -30.49
N GLY A 33 10.76 50.64 -30.91
CA GLY A 33 10.49 50.20 -32.28
C GLY A 33 8.99 50.10 -32.59
N ALA A 34 8.60 50.37 -33.83
CA ALA A 34 7.20 50.53 -34.24
C ALA A 34 6.45 49.22 -34.55
N THR A 35 5.13 49.25 -34.36
CA THR A 35 4.19 48.16 -34.67
C THR A 35 4.01 47.97 -36.19
N GLY A 36 4.22 46.75 -36.69
CA GLY A 36 3.93 46.36 -38.08
C GLY A 36 2.44 46.06 -38.32
N ALA A 37 1.95 46.32 -39.54
CA ALA A 37 0.53 46.35 -39.87
C ALA A 37 -0.13 44.98 -40.12
N THR A 38 -1.45 44.89 -39.86
CA THR A 38 -2.30 43.73 -40.16
C THR A 38 -2.62 43.64 -41.66
N GLY A 39 -2.34 42.48 -42.28
CA GLY A 39 -2.73 42.14 -43.66
C GLY A 39 -4.05 41.35 -43.73
N ALA A 40 -4.73 41.39 -44.88
CA ALA A 40 -6.14 41.05 -45.02
C ALA A 40 -6.50 39.54 -45.07
N THR A 41 -7.76 39.23 -44.73
CA THR A 41 -8.36 37.89 -44.81
C THR A 41 -9.02 37.64 -46.18
N GLY A 42 -8.71 36.50 -46.81
CA GLY A 42 -9.43 35.95 -47.97
C GLY A 42 -8.64 34.79 -48.60
N ALA A 43 -9.22 33.69 -49.08
CA ALA A 43 -10.62 33.24 -49.05
C ALA A 43 -10.66 31.71 -48.85
N THR A 44 -11.78 31.16 -48.39
CA THR A 44 -11.94 29.70 -48.22
C THR A 44 -12.04 29.01 -49.58
N GLY A 45 -11.10 28.10 -49.88
CA GLY A 45 -11.05 27.36 -51.15
C GLY A 45 -10.78 25.87 -50.96
N ALA A 46 -11.65 25.04 -51.56
CA ALA A 46 -11.55 23.59 -51.80
C ALA A 46 -11.09 22.67 -50.64
N ALA A 47 -11.98 21.78 -50.20
CA ALA A 47 -11.62 20.66 -49.35
C ALA A 47 -11.01 19.49 -50.15
N GLY A 48 -9.92 18.92 -49.65
CA GLY A 48 -9.58 17.51 -49.81
C GLY A 48 -8.31 17.15 -50.58
N SER A 49 -7.31 16.61 -49.87
CA SER A 49 -6.74 15.27 -50.17
C SER A 49 -5.78 14.80 -49.07
N ALA A 50 -5.73 13.46 -48.89
CA ALA A 50 -4.82 12.67 -48.05
C ALA A 50 -4.73 13.02 -46.54
N GLY A 51 -5.09 12.06 -45.69
CA GLY A 51 -4.88 12.15 -44.24
C GLY A 51 -3.39 12.15 -43.88
N ALA A 52 -3.03 12.96 -42.88
CA ALA A 52 -1.67 12.98 -42.34
C ALA A 52 -1.33 11.66 -41.64
N ALA A 53 -0.03 11.32 -41.62
CA ALA A 53 0.48 10.11 -40.98
C ALA A 53 0.20 10.11 -39.47
N ALA A 54 0.12 8.91 -38.88
CA ALA A 54 -0.11 8.74 -37.45
C ALA A 54 0.96 9.46 -36.61
N ASP A 55 0.51 10.28 -35.66
CA ASP A 55 1.38 10.87 -34.65
C ASP A 55 2.03 9.76 -33.80
N ASN A 56 3.33 9.89 -33.54
CA ASN A 56 4.03 9.00 -32.62
C ASN A 56 3.69 9.40 -31.18
N PHE A 57 2.70 8.73 -30.59
CA PHE A 57 2.23 9.03 -29.23
C PHE A 57 3.21 8.52 -28.15
N LYS A 58 3.72 9.40 -27.27
CA LYS A 58 4.49 8.99 -26.08
C LYS A 58 3.62 8.38 -25.00
N VAL A 59 4.16 7.48 -24.18
CA VAL A 59 3.45 6.94 -23.00
C VAL A 59 3.15 8.04 -21.97
N SER A 60 4.01 9.05 -21.88
CA SER A 60 3.79 10.27 -21.09
C SER A 60 2.57 11.09 -21.56
N ASN A 61 2.11 10.95 -22.81
CA ASN A 61 0.92 11.67 -23.29
C ASN A 61 -0.39 11.05 -22.78
N PHE A 62 -0.42 9.73 -22.53
CA PHE A 62 -1.61 9.03 -22.03
C PHE A 62 -1.68 8.98 -20.50
N HIS A 63 -0.53 8.97 -19.83
CA HIS A 63 -0.45 8.96 -18.37
C HIS A 63 -0.20 10.36 -17.79
N GLY A 64 0.24 11.32 -18.62
CA GLY A 64 0.47 12.72 -18.31
C GLY A 64 1.89 13.01 -17.82
N GLU A 65 2.63 13.93 -18.46
CA GLU A 65 3.87 14.50 -17.86
C GLU A 65 3.56 15.14 -16.48
N ALA A 66 2.37 15.74 -16.33
CA ALA A 66 1.84 16.27 -15.07
C ALA A 66 1.42 15.20 -14.02
N ALA A 67 1.54 13.91 -14.32
CA ALA A 67 1.41 12.83 -13.33
C ALA A 67 2.77 12.33 -12.81
N LEU A 68 3.85 12.59 -13.57
CA LEU A 68 5.23 12.32 -13.18
C LEU A 68 5.80 13.47 -12.34
N GLU A 69 5.42 14.71 -12.63
CA GLU A 69 5.77 15.88 -11.82
C GLU A 69 4.77 16.09 -10.66
N ALA A 70 5.30 16.17 -9.43
CA ALA A 70 4.54 15.95 -8.20
C ALA A 70 3.69 17.13 -7.72
N GLU A 71 2.48 17.29 -8.28
CA GLU A 71 1.46 18.18 -7.68
C GLU A 71 -0.01 17.72 -7.74
N HIS A 72 -0.35 16.63 -8.46
CA HIS A 72 -1.74 16.17 -8.67
C HIS A 72 -2.42 15.48 -7.45
N LEU A 73 -2.07 15.84 -6.20
CA LEU A 73 -2.66 15.29 -4.96
C LEU A 73 -3.88 16.07 -4.46
N ALA A 74 -4.68 16.46 -5.44
CA ALA A 74 -5.90 17.21 -5.35
C ALA A 74 -6.90 16.49 -6.24
N THR A 75 -8.11 16.21 -5.73
CA THR A 75 -9.26 16.05 -6.62
C THR A 75 -9.32 17.30 -7.51
N ALA A 76 -9.50 17.15 -8.82
CA ALA A 76 -9.26 18.21 -9.80
C ALA A 76 -9.91 19.54 -9.41
N GLY A 77 -9.09 20.52 -9.01
CA GLY A 77 -9.52 21.85 -8.53
C GLY A 77 -9.20 22.17 -7.06
N GLN A 78 -8.69 21.23 -6.25
CA GLN A 78 -8.18 21.55 -4.90
C GLN A 78 -6.77 22.17 -4.93
N LEU A 79 -6.49 23.09 -4.01
CA LEU A 79 -5.17 23.67 -3.77
C LEU A 79 -4.73 23.38 -2.33
N ILE A 80 -3.78 22.48 -2.14
CA ILE A 80 -3.33 22.09 -0.79
C ILE A 80 -2.55 23.23 -0.13
N VAL A 81 -2.98 23.64 1.06
CA VAL A 81 -2.32 24.70 1.85
C VAL A 81 -1.98 24.23 3.27
N ASN A 82 -0.91 24.79 3.80
CA ASN A 82 -0.45 24.59 5.16
C ASN A 82 -1.24 25.51 6.09
N THR A 83 -2.27 24.97 6.72
CA THR A 83 -3.00 25.66 7.80
C THR A 83 -2.45 25.24 9.16
N THR A 84 -2.33 26.18 10.09
CA THR A 84 -1.91 25.92 11.48
C THR A 84 -2.75 26.75 12.43
N ILE A 85 -3.44 26.10 13.37
CA ILE A 85 -4.16 26.77 14.46
C ILE A 85 -3.12 27.34 15.43
N THR A 86 -3.16 28.66 15.65
CA THR A 86 -2.26 29.38 16.56
C THR A 86 -2.84 29.53 17.97
N GLY A 87 -4.15 29.35 18.12
CA GLY A 87 -4.80 29.26 19.44
C GLY A 87 -6.29 28.97 19.32
N ALA A 88 -6.87 28.41 20.37
CA ALA A 88 -8.31 28.24 20.52
C ALA A 88 -8.73 28.64 21.94
N SER A 89 -9.93 29.20 22.08
CA SER A 89 -10.52 29.59 23.37
C SER A 89 -12.02 29.35 23.40
N VAL A 90 -12.55 29.16 24.61
CA VAL A 90 -13.98 29.04 24.88
C VAL A 90 -14.37 30.14 25.86
N ALA A 91 -15.33 30.98 25.48
CA ALA A 91 -15.91 31.98 26.36
C ALA A 91 -16.86 31.34 27.41
N ALA A 92 -17.18 32.08 28.48
CA ALA A 92 -18.05 31.58 29.56
C ALA A 92 -19.46 31.16 29.10
N ASP A 93 -19.93 31.68 27.96
CA ASP A 93 -21.21 31.31 27.34
C ASP A 93 -21.12 30.11 26.38
N GLY A 94 -19.94 29.51 26.22
CA GLY A 94 -19.68 28.40 25.30
C GLY A 94 -19.35 28.81 23.86
N THR A 95 -19.16 30.11 23.57
CA THR A 95 -18.69 30.57 22.25
C THR A 95 -17.24 30.16 22.04
N VAL A 96 -16.93 29.52 20.91
CA VAL A 96 -15.57 29.06 20.57
C VAL A 96 -14.94 29.96 19.51
N THR A 97 -13.72 30.41 19.78
CA THR A 97 -12.88 31.20 18.86
C THR A 97 -11.60 30.45 18.54
N VAL A 98 -11.23 30.42 17.26
CA VAL A 98 -10.08 29.68 16.72
C VAL A 98 -9.24 30.61 15.86
N ASN A 99 -8.01 30.90 16.27
CA ASN A 99 -7.06 31.69 15.49
C ASN A 99 -6.13 30.76 14.71
N PHE A 100 -5.84 31.09 13.45
CA PHE A 100 -5.05 30.24 12.56
C PHE A 100 -4.27 31.03 11.52
N THR A 101 -3.23 30.41 10.96
CA THR A 101 -2.45 30.93 9.83
C THR A 101 -2.60 30.00 8.63
N VAL A 102 -2.54 30.57 7.42
CA VAL A 102 -2.67 29.84 6.16
C VAL A 102 -1.50 30.21 5.24
N LYS A 103 -0.75 29.20 4.79
CA LYS A 103 0.41 29.35 3.91
C LYS A 103 0.35 28.39 2.73
N LYS A 104 0.87 28.81 1.58
CA LYS A 104 1.15 27.93 0.43
C LYS A 104 2.30 26.96 0.75
N LYS A 105 2.53 26.00 -0.15
CA LYS A 105 3.61 24.98 -0.06
C LYS A 105 5.02 25.58 0.03
N ASP A 106 5.24 26.72 -0.63
CA ASP A 106 6.48 27.52 -0.60
C ASP A 106 6.67 28.35 0.69
N GLY A 107 5.68 28.35 1.60
CA GLY A 107 5.69 29.15 2.83
C GLY A 107 5.07 30.55 2.68
N THR A 108 4.68 30.97 1.47
CA THR A 108 4.04 32.28 1.21
C THR A 108 2.67 32.35 1.89
N ALA A 109 2.39 33.45 2.59
CA ALA A 109 1.11 33.67 3.26
C ALA A 109 -0.07 33.76 2.27
N VAL A 110 -1.18 33.09 2.57
CA VAL A 110 -2.44 33.23 1.83
C VAL A 110 -3.22 34.41 2.43
N THR A 111 -3.12 35.58 1.81
CA THR A 111 -3.66 36.85 2.33
C THR A 111 -5.15 37.06 2.04
N ASP A 112 -5.75 36.30 1.13
CA ASP A 112 -7.20 36.21 0.93
C ASP A 112 -7.56 34.78 0.53
N LEU A 113 -8.52 34.19 1.25
CA LEU A 113 -9.03 32.84 0.98
C LEU A 113 -9.91 32.78 -0.29
N ASN A 114 -10.47 33.91 -0.75
CA ASN A 114 -11.41 33.93 -1.88
C ASN A 114 -10.71 34.00 -3.25
N THR A 115 -9.42 34.33 -3.31
CA THR A 115 -8.64 34.47 -4.57
C THR A 115 -8.44 33.16 -5.34
N ALA A 116 -8.75 32.01 -4.73
CA ALA A 116 -8.60 30.67 -5.32
C ALA A 116 -9.93 30.04 -5.78
N VAL A 117 -11.01 30.81 -5.81
CA VAL A 117 -12.35 30.32 -6.18
C VAL A 117 -12.49 30.28 -7.71
N PRO A 118 -12.85 29.15 -8.34
CA PRO A 118 -13.02 29.06 -9.80
C PRO A 118 -14.09 30.02 -10.34
N THR A 119 -13.87 30.52 -11.55
CA THR A 119 -14.77 31.47 -12.23
C THR A 119 -16.20 30.91 -12.31
N GLY A 120 -17.14 31.59 -11.64
CA GLY A 120 -18.56 31.17 -11.58
C GLY A 120 -19.02 30.58 -10.24
N VAL A 121 -18.11 30.31 -9.30
CA VAL A 121 -18.48 29.96 -7.92
C VAL A 121 -18.54 31.25 -7.08
N THR A 122 -19.72 31.57 -6.53
CA THR A 122 -19.97 32.82 -5.78
C THR A 122 -19.96 32.65 -4.26
N ALA A 123 -19.75 31.43 -3.76
CA ALA A 123 -19.65 31.17 -2.32
C ALA A 123 -18.20 31.35 -1.82
N PRO A 124 -17.97 32.03 -0.68
CA PRO A 124 -16.65 32.08 -0.06
C PRO A 124 -16.19 30.67 0.37
N ILE A 125 -14.88 30.46 0.48
CA ILE A 125 -14.36 29.15 0.92
C ILE A 125 -14.90 28.82 2.31
N ALA A 126 -15.61 27.69 2.40
CA ALA A 126 -16.14 27.18 3.65
C ALA A 126 -15.01 26.71 4.58
N VAL A 127 -14.48 27.62 5.40
CA VAL A 127 -13.71 27.25 6.59
C VAL A 127 -14.70 26.85 7.67
N SER A 128 -14.63 25.59 8.07
CA SER A 128 -15.49 25.02 9.11
C SER A 128 -14.63 24.32 10.15
N ALA A 129 -15.14 24.27 11.38
CA ALA A 129 -14.53 23.47 12.42
C ALA A 129 -15.58 22.68 13.20
N THR A 130 -15.13 21.58 13.78
CA THR A 130 -15.85 20.81 14.79
C THR A 130 -15.02 20.81 16.08
N VAL A 131 -15.71 20.68 17.22
CA VAL A 131 -15.09 20.72 18.55
C VAL A 131 -15.52 19.47 19.31
N ALA A 132 -14.55 18.81 19.94
CA ALA A 132 -14.76 17.64 20.79
C ALA A 132 -14.00 17.80 22.11
N TYR A 133 -14.41 17.02 23.13
CA TYR A 133 -13.62 16.80 24.34
C TYR A 133 -13.21 15.33 24.44
N LEU A 134 -12.14 15.05 25.18
CA LEU A 134 -11.74 13.69 25.53
C LEU A 134 -12.52 13.26 26.78
N ASP A 135 -13.19 12.10 26.77
CA ASP A 135 -13.91 11.56 27.92
C ASP A 135 -12.99 10.82 28.93
N ALA A 136 -13.58 10.25 30.00
CA ALA A 136 -12.83 9.48 30.99
C ALA A 136 -12.34 8.11 30.45
N SER A 137 -13.04 7.57 29.44
CA SER A 137 -12.70 6.34 28.72
C SER A 137 -11.66 6.55 27.60
N ASN A 138 -11.13 7.77 27.45
CA ASN A 138 -10.22 8.19 26.38
C ASN A 138 -10.87 8.12 24.97
N ASN A 139 -12.15 8.41 24.79
CA ASN A 139 -12.76 8.64 23.47
C ASN A 139 -12.97 10.13 23.20
N TRP A 140 -12.97 10.54 21.93
CA TRP A 140 -13.41 11.88 21.53
C TRP A 140 -14.93 11.93 21.50
N VAL A 141 -15.52 12.92 22.15
CA VAL A 141 -16.96 13.18 22.17
C VAL A 141 -17.23 14.56 21.54
N PRO A 142 -17.91 14.63 20.39
CA PRO A 142 -18.16 15.88 19.69
C PRO A 142 -19.31 16.68 20.31
N TYR A 143 -19.13 18.00 20.45
CA TYR A 143 -20.21 18.88 20.92
C TYR A 143 -21.31 19.08 19.87
N PHE A 144 -21.00 18.95 18.58
CA PHE A 144 -21.94 19.26 17.50
C PHE A 144 -22.40 18.01 16.77
N GLN A 145 -23.51 17.47 17.23
CA GLN A 145 -24.15 16.29 16.67
C GLN A 145 -25.44 16.71 15.94
N ASN A 146 -25.73 16.08 14.80
CA ASN A 146 -26.99 16.21 14.07
C ASN A 146 -27.75 14.88 14.18
N THR A 147 -29.07 14.96 14.07
CA THR A 147 -29.92 13.79 13.89
C THR A 147 -30.23 13.63 12.40
N GLU A 148 -29.83 12.52 11.79
CA GLU A 148 -30.25 12.15 10.45
C GLU A 148 -31.58 11.37 10.54
N ASP A 149 -32.63 11.94 9.95
CA ASP A 149 -33.89 11.23 9.77
C ASP A 149 -33.77 10.25 8.59
N SER A 150 -33.71 8.96 8.93
CA SER A 150 -33.64 7.84 7.99
C SER A 150 -34.84 7.77 7.02
N GLY A 151 -35.93 8.50 7.26
CA GLY A 151 -37.11 8.55 6.38
C GLY A 151 -36.78 8.87 4.92
N ALA A 152 -35.78 9.72 4.66
CA ALA A 152 -35.37 10.11 3.31
C ALA A 152 -34.69 8.98 2.50
N PHE A 153 -34.13 7.95 3.15
CA PHE A 153 -33.42 6.85 2.48
C PHE A 153 -34.31 5.66 2.13
N THR A 154 -35.50 5.56 2.74
CA THR A 154 -36.41 4.41 2.60
C THR A 154 -36.91 4.13 1.19
N ALA A 155 -36.92 5.12 0.29
CA ALA A 155 -37.35 4.94 -1.10
C ALA A 155 -36.35 4.17 -1.98
N ALA A 156 -35.07 4.10 -1.58
CA ALA A 156 -34.02 3.38 -2.32
C ALA A 156 -33.75 1.97 -1.77
N TRP A 157 -34.22 1.68 -0.56
CA TRP A 157 -33.96 0.42 0.14
C TRP A 157 -34.99 -0.65 -0.25
N LYS A 158 -34.53 -1.80 -0.79
CA LYS A 158 -35.45 -2.87 -1.19
C LYS A 158 -36.09 -3.50 0.05
N ALA A 159 -37.40 -3.71 0.00
CA ALA A 159 -38.26 -4.11 1.13
C ALA A 159 -37.92 -5.42 1.87
N GLY A 160 -36.89 -6.17 1.45
CA GLY A 160 -36.43 -7.38 2.14
C GLY A 160 -35.57 -7.11 3.38
N GLU A 161 -34.76 -6.06 3.38
CA GLU A 161 -33.77 -5.81 4.46
C GLU A 161 -34.38 -5.08 5.67
N ALA A 162 -35.44 -4.29 5.45
CA ALA A 162 -36.19 -3.61 6.53
C ALA A 162 -36.81 -4.60 7.55
N ALA A 163 -37.20 -5.81 7.11
CA ALA A 163 -37.73 -6.84 8.00
C ALA A 163 -36.66 -7.42 8.95
N ALA A 164 -35.41 -7.53 8.49
CA ALA A 164 -34.28 -8.00 9.31
C ALA A 164 -33.88 -6.98 10.39
N PHE A 165 -34.05 -5.68 10.10
CA PHE A 165 -33.87 -4.62 11.09
C PHE A 165 -34.90 -4.69 12.23
N ALA A 166 -36.19 -4.77 11.87
CA ALA A 166 -37.27 -4.86 12.85
C ALA A 166 -37.18 -6.12 13.74
N ALA A 167 -36.69 -7.23 13.20
CA ALA A 167 -36.50 -8.49 13.94
C ALA A 167 -35.46 -8.39 15.07
N ASN A 168 -34.53 -7.43 15.02
CA ASN A 168 -33.53 -7.18 16.06
C ASN A 168 -34.00 -6.18 17.14
N GLY A 169 -35.28 -5.80 17.15
CA GLY A 169 -35.84 -4.89 18.15
C GLY A 169 -35.41 -3.42 18.02
N LYS A 170 -34.70 -3.06 16.94
CA LYS A 170 -34.34 -1.68 16.61
C LYS A 170 -35.36 -1.07 15.65
N THR A 171 -35.89 0.08 16.01
CA THR A 171 -36.65 0.95 15.11
C THR A 171 -35.71 1.70 14.17
N ILE A 172 -36.09 1.83 12.90
CA ILE A 172 -35.49 2.79 11.96
C ILE A 172 -35.85 4.20 12.46
N GLY A 173 -34.90 4.87 13.11
CA GLY A 173 -35.12 6.21 13.62
C GLY A 173 -33.83 6.93 13.95
N ASN A 174 -33.76 8.20 13.54
CA ASN A 174 -32.94 9.26 14.12
C ASN A 174 -31.52 8.83 14.57
N ILE A 175 -30.66 8.53 13.60
CA ILE A 175 -29.27 8.16 13.86
C ILE A 175 -28.37 9.40 13.84
N THR A 176 -27.34 9.39 14.67
CA THR A 176 -26.48 10.55 14.93
C THR A 176 -25.37 10.70 13.90
N GLY A 177 -25.46 11.74 13.07
CA GLY A 177 -24.40 12.17 12.15
C GLY A 177 -23.70 13.43 12.65
N GLN A 178 -22.37 13.55 12.50
CA GLN A 178 -21.65 14.69 13.08
C GLN A 178 -21.76 15.99 12.24
N ALA A 179 -21.99 17.11 12.93
CA ALA A 179 -22.15 18.41 12.31
C ALA A 179 -20.83 19.19 12.20
N THR A 180 -20.41 19.54 10.98
CA THR A 180 -19.53 20.69 10.78
C THR A 180 -20.38 21.95 10.80
N THR A 181 -20.05 22.92 11.65
CA THR A 181 -20.78 24.21 11.65
C THR A 181 -20.46 24.99 10.37
N SER A 182 -21.49 25.30 9.58
CA SER A 182 -21.36 25.88 8.24
C SER A 182 -21.60 27.40 8.19
N THR A 183 -22.25 27.97 9.19
CA THR A 183 -22.42 29.42 9.38
C THR A 183 -21.41 29.93 10.39
N THR A 184 -20.18 30.15 9.95
CA THR A 184 -19.09 30.66 10.79
C THR A 184 -18.70 32.06 10.37
N THR A 185 -18.22 32.88 11.33
CA THR A 185 -17.62 34.18 11.00
C THR A 185 -16.11 33.98 10.88
N VAL A 186 -15.59 34.13 9.67
CA VAL A 186 -14.15 34.13 9.38
C VAL A 186 -13.68 35.56 9.19
N THR A 187 -12.85 36.06 10.10
CA THR A 187 -12.23 37.38 10.03
C THR A 187 -10.79 37.24 9.52
N ASN A 188 -10.47 37.94 8.44
CA ASN A 188 -9.09 38.11 7.98
C ASN A 188 -8.38 39.14 8.86
N LEU A 189 -7.28 38.75 9.51
CA LEU A 189 -6.48 39.60 10.40
C LEU A 189 -5.23 40.18 9.69
N GLY A 190 -5.05 39.89 8.40
CA GLY A 190 -3.90 40.31 7.61
C GLY A 190 -2.69 39.38 7.75
N GLY A 191 -1.76 39.45 6.78
CA GLY A 191 -0.52 38.64 6.78
C GLY A 191 -0.73 37.13 6.72
N GLY A 192 -1.91 36.67 6.29
CA GLY A 192 -2.30 35.25 6.31
C GLY A 192 -2.76 34.73 7.67
N ASN A 193 -3.03 35.62 8.64
CA ASN A 193 -3.65 35.30 9.91
C ASN A 193 -5.17 35.46 9.81
N TYR A 194 -5.92 34.58 10.47
CA TYR A 194 -7.37 34.54 10.45
C TYR A 194 -7.93 34.18 11.84
N SER A 195 -9.16 34.60 12.12
CA SER A 195 -9.94 34.18 13.27
C SER A 195 -11.29 33.61 12.83
N LEU A 196 -11.66 32.45 13.38
CA LEU A 196 -12.91 31.74 13.13
C LEU A 196 -13.71 31.73 14.43
N VAL A 197 -14.92 32.28 14.41
CA VAL A 197 -15.89 32.17 15.52
C VAL A 197 -17.02 31.25 15.10
N LEU A 198 -17.32 30.24 15.93
CA LEU A 198 -18.38 29.26 15.66
C LEU A 198 -19.74 29.80 16.09
N ALA A 199 -20.77 29.68 15.23
CA ALA A 199 -22.12 30.14 15.58
C ALA A 199 -22.86 29.19 16.56
N LYS A 200 -22.55 27.89 16.58
CA LYS A 200 -23.02 27.00 17.65
C LYS A 200 -22.10 27.14 18.87
N LYS A 201 -22.70 27.36 20.04
CA LYS A 201 -22.02 27.35 21.34
C LYS A 201 -21.93 25.92 21.86
N ILE A 202 -20.82 25.54 22.50
CA ILE A 202 -20.64 24.17 23.01
C ILE A 202 -21.42 23.91 24.32
N VAL A 203 -21.75 24.97 25.07
CA VAL A 203 -22.62 24.88 26.24
C VAL A 203 -24.08 24.72 25.80
N GLY A 204 -24.81 23.81 26.44
CA GLY A 204 -26.23 23.54 26.16
C GLY A 204 -26.48 22.63 24.95
N GLN A 205 -25.46 21.97 24.43
CA GLN A 205 -25.64 20.85 23.50
C GLN A 205 -26.11 19.60 24.26
N VAL A 206 -26.87 18.73 23.59
CA VAL A 206 -27.43 17.48 24.15
C VAL A 206 -27.03 16.30 23.29
N GLU A 207 -26.83 15.14 23.89
CA GLU A 207 -26.59 13.88 23.16
C GLU A 207 -27.86 13.49 22.39
N PRO A 208 -27.81 13.43 21.04
CA PRO A 208 -28.95 12.97 20.27
C PRO A 208 -29.15 11.47 20.47
N ASN A 209 -30.32 11.15 21.00
CA ASN A 209 -30.88 9.84 21.35
C ASN A 209 -30.45 8.63 20.48
N THR A 210 -29.32 7.98 20.83
CA THR A 210 -28.99 6.61 20.40
C THR A 210 -28.32 5.84 21.52
N ALA A 211 -28.85 4.66 21.87
CA ALA A 211 -28.40 3.89 23.01
C ALA A 211 -27.09 3.12 22.77
N ASN A 212 -25.92 3.78 22.83
CA ASN A 212 -24.67 3.10 23.25
C ASN A 212 -23.44 3.99 23.60
N THR A 213 -22.75 3.56 24.67
CA THR A 213 -21.29 3.62 24.94
C THR A 213 -20.53 4.85 25.46
N ASN A 214 -21.08 6.06 25.60
CA ASN A 214 -20.40 7.15 26.32
C ASN A 214 -21.09 7.48 27.67
N ASP A 215 -20.46 8.30 28.51
CA ASP A 215 -20.84 8.63 29.92
C ASP A 215 -22.24 9.28 30.12
N LEU A 216 -23.10 9.31 29.10
CA LEU A 216 -24.34 10.08 29.06
C LEU A 216 -25.51 9.22 28.54
N ALA A 217 -26.67 9.33 29.19
CA ALA A 217 -27.91 8.73 28.75
C ALA A 217 -28.59 9.56 27.63
N ASN A 218 -29.51 8.93 26.88
CA ASN A 218 -30.18 9.57 25.76
C ASN A 218 -30.90 10.88 26.17
N GLY A 219 -30.55 11.99 25.53
CA GLY A 219 -31.10 13.31 25.82
C GLY A 219 -30.44 14.05 26.99
N GLU A 220 -29.38 13.51 27.58
CA GLU A 220 -28.58 14.25 28.57
C GLU A 220 -27.76 15.38 27.92
N THR A 221 -27.47 16.41 28.72
CA THR A 221 -26.67 17.56 28.29
C THR A 221 -25.20 17.17 28.20
N ILE A 222 -24.56 17.49 27.07
CA ILE A 222 -23.12 17.37 26.89
C ILE A 222 -22.45 18.41 27.78
N ALA A 223 -22.05 17.99 28.98
CA ALA A 223 -21.50 18.89 30.00
C ALA A 223 -20.16 19.48 29.53
N TYR A 224 -20.08 20.81 29.47
CA TYR A 224 -18.82 21.50 29.24
C TYR A 224 -18.00 21.53 30.53
N ASP A 225 -16.82 20.90 30.50
CA ASP A 225 -15.87 20.82 31.60
C ASP A 225 -14.54 21.42 31.13
N ALA A 226 -14.29 22.68 31.52
CA ALA A 226 -13.12 23.46 31.09
C ALA A 226 -11.76 22.87 31.51
N SER A 227 -11.73 21.82 32.35
CA SER A 227 -10.51 21.12 32.78
C SER A 227 -10.13 19.93 31.87
N ARG A 228 -11.02 19.49 30.97
CA ARG A 228 -10.73 18.40 30.02
C ARG A 228 -9.90 18.86 28.84
N THR A 229 -9.20 17.91 28.23
CA THR A 229 -8.57 18.09 26.92
C THR A 229 -9.66 18.22 25.86
N HIS A 230 -9.69 19.36 25.18
CA HIS A 230 -10.53 19.64 24.03
C HIS A 230 -9.71 19.52 22.75
N ARG A 231 -10.39 19.25 21.63
CA ARG A 231 -9.83 19.34 20.28
C ARG A 231 -10.70 20.25 19.42
N VAL A 232 -10.06 21.19 18.73
CA VAL A 232 -10.61 21.80 17.52
C VAL A 232 -10.04 21.04 16.31
N SER A 233 -10.90 20.65 15.39
CA SER A 233 -10.53 20.16 14.06
C SER A 233 -11.11 21.10 13.03
N LEU A 234 -10.24 21.82 12.31
CA LEU A 234 -10.55 22.83 11.30
C LEU A 234 -10.26 22.26 9.90
N GLN A 235 -11.20 22.44 8.98
CA GLN A 235 -11.06 22.06 7.57
C GLN A 235 -11.38 23.25 6.65
N HIS A 236 -10.63 23.36 5.53
CA HIS A 236 -10.94 24.28 4.44
C HIS A 236 -11.61 23.51 3.29
N GLY A 237 -12.73 24.04 2.80
CA GLY A 237 -13.26 23.73 1.48
C GLY A 237 -13.92 22.35 1.34
N GLY A 238 -14.61 22.18 0.21
CA GLY A 238 -15.17 20.91 -0.23
C GLY A 238 -14.99 20.78 -1.73
N HIS A 239 -14.38 19.68 -2.17
CA HIS A 239 -14.07 19.33 -3.57
C HIS A 239 -13.17 20.29 -4.38
N ASN A 240 -13.17 21.60 -4.13
CA ASN A 240 -12.42 22.62 -4.89
C ASN A 240 -11.83 23.74 -3.99
N GLY A 241 -10.83 24.45 -4.50
CA GLY A 241 -10.21 25.61 -3.86
C GLY A 241 -9.20 25.25 -2.77
N TYR A 242 -8.79 26.24 -1.96
CA TYR A 242 -7.87 25.98 -0.84
C TYR A 242 -8.41 24.89 0.08
N THR A 243 -7.61 23.85 0.25
CA THR A 243 -7.95 22.63 1.00
C THR A 243 -6.87 22.37 2.04
N ALA A 244 -7.29 22.20 3.29
CA ALA A 244 -6.42 21.98 4.43
C ALA A 244 -7.16 21.30 5.58
N ASN A 245 -6.43 20.57 6.43
CA ASN A 245 -6.87 20.14 7.76
C ASN A 245 -5.87 20.68 8.78
N ALA A 246 -6.37 21.16 9.93
CA ALA A 246 -5.54 21.62 11.03
C ALA A 246 -6.24 21.35 12.36
N GLU A 247 -5.49 20.87 13.33
CA GLU A 247 -6.01 20.38 14.60
C GLU A 247 -5.23 20.98 15.77
N LEU A 248 -5.93 21.31 16.86
CA LEU A 248 -5.33 21.76 18.11
C LEU A 248 -6.01 21.07 19.28
N ASN A 249 -5.23 20.33 20.07
CA ASN A 249 -5.62 19.92 21.41
C ASN A 249 -5.32 21.08 22.39
N PHE A 250 -6.25 21.43 23.26
CA PHE A 250 -6.10 22.51 24.25
C PHE A 250 -6.94 22.24 25.51
N VAL A 251 -6.62 22.91 26.62
CA VAL A 251 -7.40 22.83 27.86
C VAL A 251 -7.91 24.24 28.18
N PRO A 252 -9.23 24.52 28.12
CA PRO A 252 -9.75 25.88 28.17
C PRO A 252 -9.39 26.69 29.42
N ASN A 253 -9.27 26.06 30.59
CA ASN A 253 -8.87 26.72 31.85
C ASN A 253 -7.34 26.75 32.08
N GLY A 254 -6.53 26.17 31.18
CA GLY A 254 -5.07 26.09 31.31
C GLY A 254 -4.53 25.06 32.31
N THR A 255 -5.36 24.20 32.92
CA THR A 255 -4.86 23.10 33.78
C THR A 255 -4.24 21.97 32.96
N ALA A 256 -3.59 21.02 33.63
CA ALA A 256 -3.30 19.73 33.01
C ALA A 256 -4.63 19.05 32.65
N GLY A 257 -4.83 18.73 31.37
CA GLY A 257 -6.03 18.04 30.89
C GLY A 257 -6.03 16.56 31.24
N ASN A 258 -7.10 15.84 30.88
CA ASN A 258 -7.27 14.41 31.09
C ASN A 258 -6.46 13.51 30.12
N GLY A 259 -5.34 14.01 29.60
CA GLY A 259 -4.41 13.28 28.73
C GLY A 259 -4.62 13.53 27.24
N SER A 260 -4.18 12.56 26.42
CA SER A 260 -4.18 12.60 24.95
C SER A 260 -4.78 11.33 24.34
N ARG A 261 -4.94 11.33 23.00
CA ARG A 261 -5.35 10.16 22.20
C ARG A 261 -4.58 10.15 20.87
N ASN A 262 -3.25 10.14 20.95
CA ASN A 262 -2.35 10.18 19.80
C ASN A 262 -1.77 8.77 19.56
N ILE A 263 -2.58 7.88 18.96
CA ILE A 263 -2.33 6.43 18.86
C ILE A 263 -1.67 6.03 17.52
N VAL A 264 -2.03 6.73 16.45
CA VAL A 264 -1.60 6.49 15.06
C VAL A 264 -1.37 7.83 14.37
N SER A 265 -0.54 7.85 13.33
CA SER A 265 -0.24 9.04 12.54
C SER A 265 -0.81 8.93 11.11
N THR A 266 -1.12 10.08 10.50
CA THR A 266 -1.43 10.18 9.07
C THR A 266 -0.30 9.61 8.19
N THR A 267 0.95 9.72 8.62
CA THR A 267 2.12 9.12 7.96
C THR A 267 1.99 7.60 7.83
N ALA A 268 1.41 6.94 8.84
CA ALA A 268 1.21 5.50 8.83
C ALA A 268 0.25 5.07 7.71
N CYS A 269 -0.85 5.80 7.51
CA CYS A 269 -1.81 5.57 6.43
C CYS A 269 -1.17 5.79 5.03
N ASN A 270 -0.35 6.83 4.90
CA ASN A 270 0.24 7.23 3.62
C ASN A 270 1.33 6.27 3.11
N GLN A 271 1.85 5.37 3.96
CA GLN A 271 2.63 4.20 3.50
C GLN A 271 1.88 3.41 2.41
N CYS A 272 0.55 3.27 2.53
CA CYS A 272 -0.27 2.61 1.51
C CYS A 272 -0.98 3.62 0.59
N HIS A 273 -1.48 4.73 1.13
CA HIS A 273 -2.46 5.58 0.44
C HIS A 273 -1.91 6.78 -0.35
N LYS A 274 -0.59 7.06 -0.36
CA LYS A 274 0.04 8.30 -0.89
C LYS A 274 -0.41 9.56 -0.14
N LYS A 275 -1.69 9.89 -0.23
CA LYS A 275 -2.45 10.82 0.61
C LYS A 275 -3.80 10.15 0.87
N ILE A 276 -4.02 9.59 2.06
CA ILE A 276 -5.35 9.11 2.46
C ILE A 276 -6.33 10.29 2.36
N GLU A 277 -7.36 10.18 1.54
CA GLU A 277 -8.36 11.23 1.43
C GLU A 277 -9.76 10.65 1.21
N ILE A 278 -10.72 11.17 1.95
CA ILE A 278 -12.12 10.71 1.94
C ILE A 278 -13.06 11.92 2.06
N HIS A 279 -14.34 11.72 1.81
CA HIS A 279 -15.34 12.79 1.70
C HIS A 279 -14.95 13.86 0.66
N GLY A 280 -14.52 13.40 -0.52
CA GLY A 280 -14.22 14.28 -1.66
C GLY A 280 -12.90 15.04 -1.55
N GLY A 281 -11.86 14.41 -1.02
CA GLY A 281 -10.52 15.01 -0.91
C GLY A 281 -10.34 16.02 0.23
N SER A 282 -11.40 16.31 0.99
CA SER A 282 -11.41 17.38 2.00
C SER A 282 -10.86 16.96 3.36
N ARG A 283 -10.85 15.66 3.67
CA ARG A 283 -10.42 15.11 4.96
C ARG A 283 -9.34 14.05 4.74
N PHE A 284 -8.15 14.35 5.23
CA PHE A 284 -6.92 13.61 4.94
C PHE A 284 -5.93 13.54 6.12
N ARG A 285 -6.36 13.94 7.31
CA ARG A 285 -5.62 13.78 8.57
C ARG A 285 -6.35 12.87 9.53
N ILE A 286 -5.62 11.95 10.16
CA ILE A 286 -6.19 11.00 11.11
C ILE A 286 -6.82 11.71 12.33
N GLU A 287 -6.24 12.85 12.74
CA GLU A 287 -6.75 13.70 13.81
C GLU A 287 -8.12 14.29 13.48
N THR A 288 -8.32 14.78 12.25
CA THR A 288 -9.64 15.17 11.72
C THR A 288 -10.58 13.97 11.71
N CYS A 289 -10.15 12.82 11.17
CA CYS A 289 -10.99 11.62 11.07
C CYS A 289 -11.52 11.16 12.43
N VAL A 290 -10.67 10.98 13.46
CA VAL A 290 -11.10 10.51 14.80
C VAL A 290 -11.88 11.55 15.61
N THR A 291 -11.92 12.81 15.16
CA THR A 291 -12.81 13.82 15.75
C THR A 291 -14.26 13.64 15.26
N CYS A 292 -14.46 12.98 14.12
CA CYS A 292 -15.78 12.67 13.54
C CYS A 292 -16.21 11.20 13.72
N HIS A 293 -15.27 10.28 13.52
CA HIS A 293 -15.46 8.84 13.60
C HIS A 293 -15.23 8.37 15.04
N ASN A 294 -16.29 8.46 15.85
CA ASN A 294 -16.28 8.27 17.30
C ASN A 294 -17.43 7.32 17.74
N PRO A 295 -17.46 6.86 19.02
CA PRO A 295 -18.43 5.87 19.50
C PRO A 295 -19.92 6.25 19.36
N THR A 296 -20.29 7.53 19.36
CA THR A 296 -21.71 7.96 19.22
C THR A 296 -22.21 8.00 17.78
N ASN A 297 -21.32 7.82 16.80
CA ASN A 297 -21.62 7.96 15.38
C ASN A 297 -21.91 6.59 14.75
N PHE A 298 -23.01 6.48 14.01
CA PHE A 298 -23.45 5.25 13.34
C PHE A 298 -23.95 5.59 11.93
N ASP A 299 -23.84 4.64 11.00
CA ASP A 299 -24.43 4.82 9.67
C ASP A 299 -25.95 4.66 9.72
N SER A 300 -26.66 5.68 9.24
CA SER A 300 -28.12 5.78 9.32
C SER A 300 -28.88 4.77 8.46
N SER A 301 -28.19 4.03 7.58
CA SER A 301 -28.77 3.01 6.70
C SER A 301 -28.43 1.56 7.06
N SER A 302 -27.40 1.33 7.87
CA SER A 302 -26.85 0.00 8.14
C SER A 302 -26.59 -0.31 9.62
N ASP A 303 -26.76 0.67 10.53
CA ASP A 303 -26.54 0.51 11.99
C ASP A 303 -25.09 0.07 12.34
N VAL A 304 -24.18 0.15 11.38
CA VAL A 304 -22.75 -0.04 11.57
C VAL A 304 -22.20 1.18 12.32
N THR A 305 -21.51 0.94 13.44
CA THR A 305 -20.79 2.01 14.15
C THR A 305 -19.70 2.62 13.27
N MET A 306 -19.66 3.95 13.22
CA MET A 306 -18.69 4.74 12.51
C MET A 306 -17.48 5.11 13.39
N ASP A 307 -17.34 4.53 14.58
CA ASP A 307 -16.13 4.68 15.42
C ASP A 307 -14.88 4.24 14.64
N ALA A 308 -13.90 5.13 14.56
CA ALA A 308 -12.62 4.91 13.88
C ALA A 308 -11.96 3.57 14.27
N LYS A 309 -12.02 3.19 15.55
CA LYS A 309 -11.38 1.95 16.04
C LYS A 309 -12.08 0.66 15.60
N VAL A 310 -13.31 0.76 15.09
CA VAL A 310 -14.08 -0.35 14.51
C VAL A 310 -14.05 -0.28 13.00
N LEU A 311 -14.39 0.89 12.44
CA LEU A 311 -14.49 1.14 11.01
C LEU A 311 -13.19 0.85 10.27
N PHE A 312 -12.05 1.39 10.74
CA PHE A 312 -10.80 1.24 10.02
C PHE A 312 -10.30 -0.21 10.04
N HIS A 313 -10.43 -0.92 11.16
CA HIS A 313 -10.10 -2.33 11.23
C HIS A 313 -11.01 -3.19 10.33
N LYS A 314 -12.33 -2.95 10.32
CA LYS A 314 -13.26 -3.66 9.42
C LYS A 314 -12.93 -3.43 7.94
N ILE A 315 -12.61 -2.19 7.54
CA ILE A 315 -12.19 -1.88 6.16
C ILE A 315 -10.95 -2.67 5.75
N HIS A 316 -9.94 -2.78 6.61
CA HIS A 316 -8.70 -3.49 6.28
C HIS A 316 -8.82 -5.01 6.46
N MET A 317 -9.72 -5.51 7.32
CA MET A 317 -10.05 -6.94 7.33
C MET A 317 -10.78 -7.35 6.06
N GLY A 318 -11.75 -6.54 5.61
CA GLY A 318 -12.43 -6.66 4.32
C GLY A 318 -12.85 -8.10 4.00
N SER A 319 -12.22 -8.71 2.99
CA SER A 319 -12.52 -10.09 2.53
C SER A 319 -12.15 -11.21 3.50
N ARG A 320 -11.51 -10.89 4.64
CA ARG A 320 -11.22 -11.84 5.73
C ARG A 320 -12.25 -11.79 6.87
N MET A 321 -13.25 -10.91 6.79
CA MET A 321 -14.35 -10.85 7.78
C MET A 321 -15.37 -11.96 7.56
N VAL A 322 -15.99 -12.45 8.63
CA VAL A 322 -17.10 -13.42 8.54
C VAL A 322 -18.42 -12.75 8.19
N LYS A 323 -18.65 -11.52 8.67
CA LYS A 323 -19.92 -10.77 8.48
C LYS A 323 -19.84 -9.68 7.41
N GLY A 324 -18.63 -9.38 6.91
CA GLY A 324 -18.38 -8.31 5.93
C GLY A 324 -18.64 -6.90 6.47
N LEU A 325 -18.57 -5.90 5.57
CA LEU A 325 -18.82 -4.49 5.91
C LEU A 325 -19.56 -3.79 4.76
N LYS A 326 -20.74 -3.25 5.04
CA LYS A 326 -21.55 -2.45 4.10
C LYS A 326 -21.94 -1.15 4.79
N ILE A 327 -21.83 -0.02 4.09
CA ILE A 327 -22.07 1.32 4.65
C ILE A 327 -22.90 2.14 3.66
N GLY A 328 -23.83 2.96 4.16
CA GLY A 328 -24.59 3.91 3.37
C GLY A 328 -23.74 5.02 2.78
N HIS A 329 -24.03 5.39 1.53
CA HIS A 329 -23.49 6.59 0.91
C HIS A 329 -24.48 7.22 -0.08
N ARG A 330 -25.11 8.33 0.33
CA ARG A 330 -25.99 9.16 -0.53
C ARG A 330 -27.10 8.34 -1.24
N GLY A 331 -27.69 7.38 -0.54
CA GLY A 331 -28.76 6.51 -1.07
C GLY A 331 -28.28 5.24 -1.78
N ASN A 332 -26.97 5.00 -1.84
CA ASN A 332 -26.37 3.75 -2.31
C ASN A 332 -25.73 3.01 -1.13
N THR A 333 -25.51 1.70 -1.28
CA THR A 333 -24.70 0.90 -0.35
C THR A 333 -23.32 0.69 -0.93
N VAL A 334 -22.27 1.01 -0.18
CA VAL A 334 -20.88 0.70 -0.52
C VAL A 334 -20.45 -0.53 0.28
N ASP A 335 -20.07 -1.59 -0.43
CA ASP A 335 -19.56 -2.84 0.15
C ASP A 335 -18.03 -2.76 0.26
N TYR A 336 -17.49 -2.82 1.47
CA TYR A 336 -16.06 -2.84 1.78
C TYR A 336 -15.54 -4.28 2.02
N GLY A 337 -16.43 -5.29 2.06
CA GLY A 337 -16.08 -6.70 2.27
C GLY A 337 -15.27 -7.34 1.13
N HIS A 338 -15.04 -6.62 0.03
CA HIS A 338 -14.16 -7.08 -1.05
C HIS A 338 -12.69 -6.63 -0.88
N ILE A 339 -12.41 -5.68 0.02
CA ILE A 339 -11.07 -5.09 0.18
C ILE A 339 -10.10 -6.14 0.73
N GLY A 340 -8.90 -6.20 0.16
CA GLY A 340 -7.77 -6.97 0.69
C GLY A 340 -6.69 -6.05 1.23
N PHE A 341 -6.43 -6.09 2.54
CA PHE A 341 -5.24 -5.42 3.10
C PHE A 341 -3.96 -6.04 2.51
N PRO A 342 -3.02 -5.23 1.99
CA PRO A 342 -1.85 -5.72 1.25
C PRO A 342 -0.80 -6.38 2.14
N ALA A 343 -0.76 -6.09 3.43
CA ALA A 343 0.11 -6.79 4.39
C ALA A 343 -0.66 -7.90 5.13
N ASP A 344 0.05 -8.63 5.99
CA ASP A 344 -0.58 -9.48 6.99
C ASP A 344 -1.42 -8.61 7.96
N VAL A 345 -2.69 -8.99 8.17
CA VAL A 345 -3.61 -8.27 9.07
C VAL A 345 -3.19 -8.35 10.54
N GLN A 346 -2.37 -9.33 10.90
CA GLN A 346 -1.75 -9.46 12.22
C GLN A 346 -0.64 -8.41 12.43
N ASN A 347 -0.15 -7.75 11.37
CA ASN A 347 0.89 -6.74 11.46
C ASN A 347 0.35 -5.40 12.00
N CYS A 348 0.00 -5.35 13.28
CA CYS A 348 -0.51 -4.14 13.94
C CYS A 348 0.44 -2.94 13.72
N GLN A 349 1.74 -3.19 13.67
CA GLN A 349 2.79 -2.18 13.48
C GLN A 349 2.78 -1.51 12.10
N LYS A 350 2.00 -2.00 11.12
CA LYS A 350 1.74 -1.25 9.88
C LYS A 350 1.07 0.10 10.14
N CYS A 351 0.20 0.17 11.16
CA CYS A 351 -0.46 1.40 11.60
C CYS A 351 0.08 1.88 12.95
N HIS A 352 0.30 0.95 13.89
CA HIS A 352 0.68 1.21 15.27
C HIS A 352 2.20 1.13 15.50
N TYR A 353 2.91 2.10 14.94
CA TYR A 353 4.34 2.31 15.18
C TYR A 353 4.61 3.78 15.48
N GLN A 354 5.83 4.08 15.92
CA GLN A 354 6.31 5.46 16.10
C GLN A 354 6.98 5.93 14.80
N PRO A 355 6.41 6.85 14.02
CA PRO A 355 7.07 7.39 12.84
C PRO A 355 8.31 8.22 13.22
N GLN A 356 9.31 8.20 12.34
CA GLN A 356 10.53 9.00 12.52
C GLN A 356 10.19 10.50 12.48
N GLY A 357 10.64 11.25 13.49
CA GLY A 357 10.39 12.70 13.60
C GLY A 357 9.04 13.07 14.24
N GLU A 358 8.19 12.09 14.54
CA GLU A 358 6.95 12.28 15.29
C GLU A 358 7.08 11.71 16.71
N THR A 359 6.13 12.04 17.60
CA THR A 359 6.02 11.45 18.95
C THR A 359 4.54 11.20 19.26
N LEU A 360 4.17 9.93 19.38
CA LEU A 360 2.81 9.46 19.62
C LEU A 360 2.70 8.94 21.05
N ALA A 361 2.28 9.81 21.98
CA ALA A 361 2.22 9.51 23.41
C ALA A 361 1.36 8.28 23.77
N ASP A 362 0.38 7.95 22.93
CA ASP A 362 -0.58 6.87 23.15
C ASP A 362 -0.37 5.68 22.18
N VAL A 363 0.78 5.61 21.51
CA VAL A 363 1.06 4.63 20.43
C VAL A 363 0.87 3.18 20.88
N ASN A 364 1.08 2.86 22.15
CA ASN A 364 0.94 1.50 22.67
C ASN A 364 -0.51 1.09 23.00
N ASN A 365 -1.51 1.97 22.86
CA ASN A 365 -2.90 1.66 23.24
C ASN A 365 -3.46 0.40 22.55
N TRP A 366 -2.96 0.00 21.38
CA TRP A 366 -3.37 -1.25 20.70
C TRP A 366 -3.09 -2.54 21.51
N LYS A 367 -2.07 -2.53 22.37
CA LYS A 367 -1.68 -3.65 23.25
C LYS A 367 -1.93 -3.37 24.74
N GLU A 368 -2.07 -2.10 25.13
CA GLU A 368 -2.28 -1.67 26.52
C GLU A 368 -3.75 -1.35 26.85
N LYS A 369 -4.61 -1.14 25.85
CA LYS A 369 -6.05 -0.83 26.02
C LYS A 369 -6.95 -1.65 25.07
N PRO A 370 -6.91 -3.00 25.11
CA PRO A 370 -7.90 -3.83 24.43
C PRO A 370 -9.33 -3.51 24.86
N SER A 371 -10.25 -3.60 23.91
CA SER A 371 -11.69 -3.37 24.11
C SER A 371 -12.49 -4.30 23.21
N ARG A 372 -13.69 -4.71 23.63
CA ARG A 372 -14.58 -5.53 22.78
C ARG A 372 -14.82 -4.92 21.41
N ALA A 373 -15.00 -3.60 21.36
CA ALA A 373 -15.24 -2.87 20.13
C ALA A 373 -14.04 -2.96 19.16
N ALA A 374 -12.81 -2.76 19.65
CA ALA A 374 -11.62 -2.87 18.81
C ALA A 374 -11.34 -4.33 18.41
N CYS A 375 -11.39 -5.29 19.33
CA CYS A 375 -11.07 -6.69 19.02
C CYS A 375 -12.13 -7.34 18.10
N GLY A 376 -13.43 -7.13 18.40
CA GLY A 376 -14.56 -7.63 17.59
C GLY A 376 -14.76 -6.91 16.26
N SER A 377 -13.91 -5.94 15.93
CA SER A 377 -13.85 -5.38 14.59
C SER A 377 -13.26 -6.39 13.59
N CYS A 378 -12.20 -7.11 14.00
CA CYS A 378 -11.55 -8.18 13.24
C CYS A 378 -12.06 -9.57 13.61
N HIS A 379 -12.21 -9.86 14.91
CA HIS A 379 -12.78 -11.11 15.42
C HIS A 379 -14.31 -11.01 15.44
N ASP A 380 -14.90 -10.85 14.26
CA ASP A 380 -16.33 -10.55 14.12
C ASP A 380 -17.24 -11.77 14.28
N ASP A 381 -16.66 -12.96 14.45
CA ASP A 381 -17.28 -14.22 14.84
C ASP A 381 -17.35 -14.43 16.37
N VAL A 382 -16.67 -13.60 17.16
CA VAL A 382 -16.70 -13.65 18.62
C VAL A 382 -17.91 -12.92 19.19
N ASP A 383 -18.67 -13.61 20.04
CA ASP A 383 -19.70 -12.99 20.88
C ASP A 383 -19.23 -12.91 22.33
N PHE A 384 -18.71 -11.75 22.68
CA PHE A 384 -18.29 -11.45 24.05
C PHE A 384 -19.43 -11.42 25.07
N ALA A 385 -20.70 -11.24 24.68
CA ALA A 385 -21.80 -11.21 25.63
C ALA A 385 -22.15 -12.62 26.14
N THR A 386 -22.07 -13.63 25.28
CA THR A 386 -22.28 -15.05 25.64
C THR A 386 -20.99 -15.79 25.96
N GLY A 387 -19.84 -15.30 25.48
CA GLY A 387 -18.56 -16.02 25.49
C GLY A 387 -18.39 -16.99 24.31
N THR A 388 -19.33 -17.04 23.35
CA THR A 388 -19.20 -17.90 22.17
C THR A 388 -17.99 -17.47 21.34
N ASN A 389 -17.18 -18.47 20.96
CA ASN A 389 -15.86 -18.31 20.32
C ASN A 389 -14.82 -17.53 21.14
N HIS A 390 -15.07 -17.26 22.43
CA HIS A 390 -14.12 -16.61 23.34
C HIS A 390 -13.74 -17.55 24.50
N PRO A 391 -12.55 -18.19 24.47
CA PRO A 391 -12.11 -19.10 25.54
C PRO A 391 -12.03 -18.46 26.95
N GLY A 392 -11.96 -17.13 27.04
CA GLY A 392 -12.07 -16.37 28.29
C GLY A 392 -13.50 -16.18 28.81
N GLY A 393 -14.51 -16.82 28.21
CA GLY A 393 -15.91 -16.73 28.59
C GLY A 393 -16.55 -15.36 28.29
N ALA A 394 -17.75 -15.14 28.81
CA ALA A 394 -18.48 -13.88 28.64
C ALA A 394 -17.76 -12.69 29.31
N GLN A 395 -17.77 -11.54 28.64
CA GLN A 395 -17.13 -10.28 29.05
C GLN A 395 -18.11 -9.11 28.88
N SER A 396 -18.74 -8.68 29.98
CA SER A 396 -19.69 -7.55 29.96
C SER A 396 -19.02 -6.17 29.97
N THR A 397 -17.76 -6.08 30.41
CA THR A 397 -16.97 -4.84 30.44
C THR A 397 -15.54 -5.09 29.95
N ASP A 398 -14.85 -4.05 29.50
CA ASP A 398 -13.47 -4.16 28.97
C ASP A 398 -12.41 -4.26 30.09
N ALA A 399 -12.82 -4.12 31.35
CA ALA A 399 -11.94 -4.02 32.51
C ALA A 399 -11.04 -5.25 32.74
N ALA A 400 -11.48 -6.44 32.31
CA ALA A 400 -10.71 -7.67 32.43
C ALA A 400 -9.81 -7.95 31.21
N CYS A 401 -9.96 -7.22 30.10
CA CYS A 401 -9.26 -7.55 28.86
C CYS A 401 -7.74 -7.45 29.00
N THR A 402 -7.22 -6.43 29.69
CA THR A 402 -5.77 -6.24 29.92
C THR A 402 -5.13 -7.31 30.81
N PHE A 403 -5.91 -7.99 31.67
CA PHE A 403 -5.39 -9.04 32.56
C PHE A 403 -4.88 -10.26 31.76
N CYS A 404 -5.61 -10.67 30.73
CA CYS A 404 -5.19 -11.73 29.81
C CYS A 404 -4.40 -11.17 28.61
N HIS A 405 -4.86 -10.08 28.01
CA HIS A 405 -4.39 -9.63 26.69
C HIS A 405 -3.39 -8.47 26.71
N GLY A 406 -3.05 -7.93 27.89
CA GLY A 406 -2.01 -6.92 28.05
C GLY A 406 -0.60 -7.46 27.75
N SER A 407 0.39 -6.56 27.75
CA SER A 407 1.80 -6.85 27.40
C SER A 407 2.53 -7.89 28.27
N SER A 408 1.91 -8.32 29.38
CA SER A 408 2.46 -9.29 30.33
C SER A 408 1.38 -10.27 30.84
N GLY A 409 0.33 -10.48 30.04
CA GLY A 409 -0.85 -11.23 30.44
C GLY A 409 -0.58 -12.70 30.80
N THR A 410 -1.30 -13.20 31.80
CA THR A 410 -1.16 -14.58 32.29
C THR A 410 -1.95 -15.59 31.45
N GLN A 411 -1.34 -16.75 31.19
CA GLN A 411 -1.96 -17.85 30.45
C GLN A 411 -3.21 -18.40 31.18
N THR A 412 -4.20 -18.87 30.42
CA THR A 412 -5.31 -19.64 30.98
C THR A 412 -4.86 -21.05 31.36
N ALA A 413 -5.53 -21.67 32.34
CA ALA A 413 -5.11 -22.96 32.91
C ALA A 413 -5.13 -24.16 31.94
N ASN A 414 -5.65 -23.97 30.71
CA ASN A 414 -5.84 -25.02 29.71
C ASN A 414 -4.70 -25.10 28.67
N GLY A 415 -3.63 -24.30 28.80
CA GLY A 415 -2.39 -24.46 28.02
C GLY A 415 -2.46 -24.06 26.53
N GLN A 416 -3.50 -23.35 26.10
CA GLN A 416 -3.67 -22.92 24.70
C GLN A 416 -3.08 -21.52 24.43
N ALA A 417 -1.78 -21.46 24.13
CA ALA A 417 -1.08 -20.36 23.42
C ALA A 417 -1.07 -18.95 24.11
N PRO A 418 -0.20 -18.00 23.70
CA PRO A 418 0.16 -16.86 24.55
C PRO A 418 -0.91 -15.76 24.55
N ALA A 419 -1.45 -15.44 25.73
CA ALA A 419 -2.52 -14.46 25.87
C ALA A 419 -2.19 -12.99 25.44
N PRO A 420 -0.94 -12.47 25.54
CA PRO A 420 -0.61 -11.11 25.12
C PRO A 420 -0.84 -10.82 23.63
N ILE A 421 -1.51 -9.70 23.31
CA ILE A 421 -1.79 -9.29 21.92
C ILE A 421 -0.54 -9.27 21.01
N PRO A 422 0.63 -8.75 21.44
CA PRO A 422 1.83 -8.75 20.61
C PRO A 422 2.43 -10.14 20.36
N ASP A 423 2.00 -11.18 21.09
CA ASP A 423 2.51 -12.54 20.96
C ASP A 423 1.63 -13.40 20.02
N VAL A 424 0.30 -13.30 20.13
CA VAL A 424 -0.63 -13.99 19.19
C VAL A 424 -0.68 -13.35 17.81
N HIS A 425 -0.38 -12.06 17.67
CA HIS A 425 -0.35 -11.37 16.37
C HIS A 425 1.08 -11.21 15.82
N LYS A 426 2.02 -12.05 16.24
CA LYS A 426 3.36 -12.04 15.63
C LYS A 426 3.26 -12.53 14.19
N VAL A 427 3.73 -11.71 13.26
CA VAL A 427 3.99 -12.12 11.87
C VAL A 427 5.26 -12.97 11.83
N VAL A 428 5.17 -14.18 12.38
CA VAL A 428 6.21 -15.20 12.26
C VAL A 428 5.87 -16.05 11.05
N ARG A 429 6.76 -16.08 10.06
CA ARG A 429 6.88 -17.30 9.25
C ARG A 429 7.77 -18.22 10.06
N SER A 430 7.16 -19.15 10.79
CA SER A 430 7.90 -20.23 11.42
C SER A 430 8.37 -21.12 10.29
N TYR A 431 9.57 -20.83 9.83
CA TYR A 431 10.32 -21.64 8.90
C TYR A 431 11.04 -22.69 9.75
N ASP A 432 10.52 -23.91 9.79
CA ASP A 432 11.13 -25.02 10.54
C ASP A 432 12.59 -25.27 10.07
N TYR A 433 12.89 -24.88 8.83
CA TYR A 433 14.21 -24.86 8.24
C TYR A 433 14.59 -23.48 7.71
N THR A 434 15.81 -23.05 7.95
CA THR A 434 16.39 -21.85 7.32
C THR A 434 17.53 -22.22 6.38
N THR A 435 17.88 -21.33 5.47
CA THR A 435 18.97 -21.56 4.50
C THR A 435 19.92 -20.38 4.49
N ASP A 436 21.22 -20.66 4.50
CA ASP A 436 22.25 -19.68 4.10
C ASP A 436 22.79 -20.06 2.71
N ILE A 437 23.01 -19.07 1.85
CA ILE A 437 23.75 -19.24 0.59
C ILE A 437 24.95 -18.27 0.51
N SER A 438 26.07 -18.79 0.01
CA SER A 438 27.32 -18.03 -0.20
C SER A 438 28.06 -18.54 -1.43
N MET A 439 29.12 -17.86 -1.86
CA MET A 439 29.90 -18.26 -3.04
C MET A 439 31.37 -17.87 -2.91
N THR A 440 32.26 -18.68 -3.49
CA THR A 440 33.72 -18.41 -3.53
C THR A 440 34.01 -17.07 -4.21
N PRO A 441 34.69 -16.10 -3.58
CA PRO A 441 34.85 -14.76 -4.13
C PRO A 441 35.62 -14.76 -5.47
N PRO A 442 35.35 -13.79 -6.37
CA PRO A 442 36.06 -13.66 -7.63
C PRO A 442 37.55 -13.37 -7.42
N ALA A 443 38.40 -13.83 -8.34
CA ALA A 443 39.85 -13.72 -8.22
C ALA A 443 40.36 -12.27 -8.14
N ASN A 444 39.65 -11.31 -8.74
CA ASN A 444 39.94 -9.87 -8.66
C ASN A 444 39.23 -9.15 -7.48
N GLY A 445 38.45 -9.87 -6.66
CA GLY A 445 37.75 -9.33 -5.50
C GLY A 445 36.49 -8.51 -5.77
N THR A 446 36.07 -8.30 -7.03
CA THR A 446 34.90 -7.47 -7.37
C THR A 446 33.88 -8.13 -8.30
N HIS A 447 34.32 -8.88 -9.31
CA HIS A 447 33.42 -9.52 -10.30
C HIS A 447 34.11 -10.70 -10.98
N TYR A 448 33.36 -11.72 -11.41
CA TYR A 448 33.97 -12.83 -12.15
C TYR A 448 34.25 -12.44 -13.61
N VAL A 449 35.37 -12.93 -14.14
CA VAL A 449 35.69 -12.85 -15.57
C VAL A 449 35.64 -14.23 -16.24
N ALA A 450 35.72 -14.26 -17.57
CA ALA A 450 35.64 -15.49 -18.34
C ALA A 450 36.69 -16.53 -17.90
N GLY A 451 36.25 -17.78 -17.74
CA GLY A 451 37.08 -18.90 -17.26
C GLY A 451 37.08 -19.11 -15.75
N GLU A 452 36.64 -18.16 -14.93
CA GLU A 452 36.38 -18.41 -13.51
C GLU A 452 35.17 -19.35 -13.34
N ALA A 453 35.23 -20.30 -12.41
CA ALA A 453 34.16 -21.27 -12.15
C ALA A 453 33.74 -21.20 -10.66
N PRO A 454 32.75 -20.37 -10.30
CA PRO A 454 32.40 -20.14 -8.90
C PRO A 454 31.76 -21.37 -8.23
N VAL A 455 32.02 -21.59 -6.94
CA VAL A 455 31.36 -22.61 -6.13
C VAL A 455 30.34 -21.97 -5.20
N VAL A 456 29.07 -22.29 -5.41
CA VAL A 456 27.96 -21.92 -4.51
C VAL A 456 27.98 -22.87 -3.31
N THR A 457 27.94 -22.33 -2.09
CA THR A 457 27.86 -23.10 -0.84
C THR A 457 26.51 -22.83 -0.17
N ILE A 458 25.77 -23.90 0.14
CA ILE A 458 24.43 -23.88 0.74
C ILE A 458 24.50 -24.55 2.11
N VAL A 459 23.87 -23.94 3.12
CA VAL A 459 23.70 -24.51 4.45
C VAL A 459 22.20 -24.53 4.79
N LEU A 460 21.62 -25.72 4.81
CA LEU A 460 20.31 -26.00 5.38
C LEU A 460 20.42 -26.11 6.90
N LYS A 461 19.54 -25.43 7.62
CA LYS A 461 19.46 -25.42 9.08
C LYS A 461 18.07 -25.85 9.51
N LYS A 462 17.96 -26.56 10.63
CA LYS A 462 16.70 -26.80 11.36
C LYS A 462 16.79 -26.10 12.72
N ASP A 463 15.76 -25.35 13.11
CA ASP A 463 15.76 -24.58 14.37
C ASP A 463 17.01 -23.67 14.55
N GLY A 464 17.54 -23.15 13.44
CA GLY A 464 18.77 -22.34 13.39
C GLY A 464 20.10 -23.11 13.45
N VAL A 465 20.06 -24.44 13.58
CA VAL A 465 21.25 -25.32 13.64
C VAL A 465 21.44 -26.06 12.31
N ALA A 466 22.66 -26.05 11.75
CA ALA A 466 22.96 -26.76 10.51
C ALA A 466 22.70 -28.28 10.63
N ILE A 467 22.02 -28.86 9.63
CA ILE A 467 21.79 -30.32 9.57
C ILE A 467 23.01 -31.05 8.99
N ASP A 468 23.07 -32.38 9.08
CA ASP A 468 24.05 -33.16 8.33
C ASP A 468 23.62 -33.24 6.86
N HIS A 469 24.29 -32.48 6.00
CA HIS A 469 23.91 -32.40 4.59
C HIS A 469 24.23 -33.68 3.82
N THR A 470 25.07 -34.58 4.35
CA THR A 470 25.29 -35.89 3.73
C THR A 470 24.04 -36.78 3.78
N THR A 471 23.05 -36.44 4.62
CA THR A 471 21.77 -37.15 4.76
C THR A 471 20.61 -36.57 3.95
N VAL A 472 20.84 -35.47 3.21
CA VAL A 472 19.81 -34.82 2.38
C VAL A 472 19.49 -35.70 1.17
N THR A 473 18.26 -36.19 1.10
CA THR A 473 17.78 -37.14 0.08
C THR A 473 16.45 -36.68 -0.50
N GLN A 474 16.09 -37.21 -1.66
CA GLN A 474 14.79 -36.94 -2.28
C GLN A 474 13.62 -37.36 -1.38
N ALA A 475 13.76 -38.33 -0.48
CA ALA A 475 12.70 -38.69 0.47
C ALA A 475 12.54 -37.66 1.61
N ALA A 476 13.64 -37.08 2.08
CA ALA A 476 13.64 -36.12 3.19
C ALA A 476 13.45 -34.65 2.74
N ASN A 477 13.88 -34.29 1.53
CA ASN A 477 14.02 -32.91 1.07
C ASN A 477 13.66 -32.76 -0.42
N SER A 478 12.57 -33.42 -0.87
CA SER A 478 12.24 -33.69 -2.29
C SER A 478 12.20 -32.48 -3.23
N ASN A 479 12.19 -31.26 -2.68
CA ASN A 479 12.02 -30.03 -3.43
C ASN A 479 13.10 -28.96 -3.12
N THR A 480 14.26 -29.36 -2.58
CA THR A 480 15.39 -28.42 -2.49
C THR A 480 15.98 -28.18 -3.89
N TYR A 481 15.98 -26.93 -4.33
CA TYR A 481 16.39 -26.52 -5.67
C TYR A 481 17.31 -25.28 -5.66
N LEU A 482 18.33 -25.30 -6.52
CA LEU A 482 19.16 -24.15 -6.87
C LEU A 482 18.75 -23.62 -8.25
N PHE A 483 18.63 -22.30 -8.36
CA PHE A 483 18.41 -21.56 -9.58
C PHE A 483 19.55 -20.55 -9.75
N VAL A 484 20.06 -20.38 -10.96
CA VAL A 484 21.01 -19.30 -11.29
C VAL A 484 20.55 -18.60 -12.56
N SER A 485 20.37 -17.29 -12.51
CA SER A 485 19.89 -16.50 -13.66
C SER A 485 20.53 -15.12 -13.75
N GLY A 486 20.56 -14.56 -14.96
CA GLY A 486 20.95 -13.17 -15.20
C GLY A 486 21.36 -12.87 -16.64
N PRO A 487 21.85 -11.65 -16.91
CA PRO A 487 21.96 -10.54 -15.96
C PRO A 487 20.56 -9.97 -15.60
N ARG A 488 20.47 -9.16 -14.55
CA ARG A 488 19.21 -8.70 -13.91
C ARG A 488 18.31 -7.94 -14.90
N ALA A 489 18.88 -7.27 -15.90
CA ALA A 489 18.14 -6.57 -16.95
C ALA A 489 17.60 -7.48 -18.09
N SER A 490 18.00 -8.75 -18.16
CA SER A 490 17.56 -9.70 -19.20
C SER A 490 17.80 -11.13 -18.71
N ARG A 491 17.10 -11.53 -17.64
CA ARG A 491 17.38 -12.79 -16.96
C ARG A 491 17.08 -13.97 -17.86
N LYS A 492 18.06 -14.87 -18.01
CA LYS A 492 17.84 -16.25 -18.47
C LYS A 492 18.60 -17.19 -17.53
N PRO A 493 18.22 -18.47 -17.43
CA PRO A 493 19.00 -19.45 -16.68
C PRO A 493 20.40 -19.60 -17.24
N VAL A 494 21.41 -19.71 -16.37
CA VAL A 494 22.82 -19.80 -16.76
C VAL A 494 23.64 -20.62 -15.75
N LEU A 495 24.84 -21.05 -16.16
CA LEU A 495 25.91 -21.58 -15.29
C LEU A 495 25.62 -22.88 -14.50
N THR A 496 24.51 -23.57 -14.78
CA THR A 496 24.18 -24.86 -14.17
C THR A 496 23.87 -25.92 -15.20
N THR A 497 23.94 -27.20 -14.79
CA THR A 497 23.59 -28.34 -15.67
C THR A 497 22.18 -28.24 -16.24
N GLN A 498 21.18 -27.83 -15.43
CA GLN A 498 19.80 -27.68 -15.92
C GLN A 498 19.62 -26.45 -16.82
N ALA A 499 20.36 -25.35 -16.58
CA ALA A 499 20.39 -24.23 -17.51
C ALA A 499 20.99 -24.61 -18.87
N ALA A 500 22.06 -25.40 -18.89
CA ALA A 500 22.67 -25.91 -20.12
C ALA A 500 21.73 -26.85 -20.88
N LEU A 501 21.00 -27.75 -20.18
CA LEU A 501 19.99 -28.61 -20.79
C LEU A 501 18.81 -27.81 -21.36
N HIS A 502 18.31 -26.82 -20.61
CA HIS A 502 17.24 -25.92 -21.05
C HIS A 502 17.63 -25.10 -22.28
N ALA A 503 18.91 -24.71 -22.43
CA ALA A 503 19.38 -24.00 -23.62
C ALA A 503 19.42 -24.87 -24.90
N VAL A 504 19.45 -26.20 -24.76
CA VAL A 504 19.47 -27.17 -25.87
C VAL A 504 18.07 -27.71 -26.18
N GLN A 505 17.18 -27.76 -25.19
CA GLN A 505 15.76 -28.06 -25.40
C GLN A 505 15.09 -26.89 -26.12
N LYS A 506 14.72 -27.11 -27.39
CA LYS A 506 13.91 -26.15 -28.15
C LYS A 506 12.61 -25.89 -27.39
N GLU A 507 12.28 -24.62 -27.15
CA GLU A 507 11.05 -24.21 -26.48
C GLU A 507 9.84 -24.82 -27.21
N GLY A 508 9.24 -25.87 -26.63
CA GLY A 508 8.18 -26.63 -27.30
C GLY A 508 8.04 -28.12 -26.97
N THR A 509 9.02 -28.75 -26.32
CA THR A 509 8.74 -30.07 -25.71
C THR A 509 7.78 -29.92 -24.53
N ALA A 510 6.83 -30.84 -24.39
CA ALA A 510 5.62 -30.65 -23.58
C ALA A 510 5.84 -30.30 -22.09
N ASN A 511 6.98 -30.67 -21.50
CA ASN A 511 7.35 -30.24 -20.13
C ASN A 511 8.10 -28.91 -20.17
N GLY A 512 7.37 -27.82 -19.85
CA GLY A 512 7.95 -26.51 -19.57
C GLY A 512 8.59 -26.51 -18.19
N THR A 513 9.73 -27.17 -18.09
CA THR A 513 10.49 -27.34 -16.85
C THR A 513 11.33 -26.10 -16.62
N TYR A 514 11.21 -25.48 -15.44
CA TYR A 514 12.16 -24.44 -15.03
C TYR A 514 13.58 -25.03 -15.02
N ALA A 515 14.61 -24.21 -15.20
CA ALA A 515 15.99 -24.66 -15.13
C ALA A 515 16.47 -24.78 -13.66
N ASN A 516 15.82 -25.64 -12.89
CA ASN A 516 16.05 -25.82 -11.45
C ASN A 516 16.91 -27.07 -11.17
N ASN A 517 18.08 -26.88 -10.58
CA ASN A 517 18.94 -28.01 -10.18
C ASN A 517 18.44 -28.61 -8.87
N ALA A 518 18.16 -29.91 -8.86
CA ALA A 518 17.87 -30.66 -7.63
C ALA A 518 19.09 -30.65 -6.70
N ILE A 519 18.89 -30.21 -5.46
CA ILE A 519 19.90 -30.16 -4.39
C ILE A 519 19.50 -31.18 -3.32
N TYR A 520 19.40 -32.43 -3.75
CA TYR A 520 19.15 -33.62 -2.93
C TYR A 520 19.70 -34.85 -3.65
N LYS A 521 19.99 -35.92 -2.89
CA LYS A 521 20.37 -37.21 -3.47
C LYS A 521 19.14 -37.95 -3.98
N HIS A 522 19.11 -38.34 -5.25
CA HIS A 522 18.04 -39.13 -5.85
C HIS A 522 18.05 -40.56 -5.32
N THR A 523 16.91 -41.25 -5.47
CA THR A 523 16.84 -42.71 -5.18
C THR A 523 17.72 -43.52 -6.14
N ASP A 524 17.91 -43.00 -7.36
CA ASP A 524 18.85 -43.50 -8.37
C ASP A 524 20.02 -42.51 -8.48
N PRO A 525 21.20 -42.82 -7.94
CA PRO A 525 22.35 -41.92 -7.94
C PRO A 525 22.88 -41.55 -9.33
N THR A 526 22.44 -42.21 -10.41
CA THR A 526 22.81 -41.80 -11.77
C THR A 526 22.15 -40.50 -12.22
N GLN A 527 21.16 -40.01 -11.46
CA GLN A 527 20.44 -38.76 -11.68
C GLN A 527 21.00 -37.58 -10.86
N ASP A 528 21.95 -37.84 -9.95
CA ASP A 528 22.61 -36.79 -9.16
C ASP A 528 23.53 -35.94 -10.05
N ASP A 529 23.45 -34.61 -9.92
CA ASP A 529 24.29 -33.68 -10.68
C ASP A 529 25.75 -33.80 -10.19
N PRO A 530 26.71 -34.23 -11.03
CA PRO A 530 28.09 -34.49 -10.60
C PRO A 530 28.86 -33.24 -10.16
N LYS A 531 28.27 -32.05 -10.33
CA LYS A 531 28.78 -30.78 -9.78
C LYS A 531 28.51 -30.60 -8.29
N ILE A 532 27.73 -31.48 -7.65
CA ILE A 532 27.40 -31.40 -6.23
C ILE A 532 28.44 -32.15 -5.38
N THR A 533 29.06 -31.45 -4.44
CA THR A 533 29.85 -32.03 -3.35
C THR A 533 29.05 -31.98 -2.04
N TRP A 534 28.93 -33.12 -1.37
CA TRP A 534 28.20 -33.30 -0.12
C TRP A 534 29.16 -33.36 1.08
N ASN A 535 29.12 -32.35 1.95
CA ASN A 535 29.87 -32.32 3.21
C ASN A 535 28.91 -32.41 4.40
N THR A 536 29.37 -32.72 5.61
CA THR A 536 28.48 -32.72 6.79
C THR A 536 27.91 -31.31 7.06
N GLY A 537 28.76 -30.28 7.00
CA GLY A 537 28.37 -28.91 7.34
C GLY A 537 27.77 -28.07 6.21
N ASN A 538 27.83 -28.51 4.94
CA ASN A 538 27.28 -27.77 3.79
C ASN A 538 27.12 -28.64 2.54
N ILE A 539 26.43 -28.09 1.55
CA ILE A 539 26.38 -28.58 0.17
C ILE A 539 27.13 -27.58 -0.71
N GLN A 540 27.95 -28.06 -1.64
CA GLN A 540 28.65 -27.22 -2.60
C GLN A 540 28.23 -27.57 -4.02
N TYR A 541 27.83 -26.58 -4.81
CA TYR A 541 27.53 -26.71 -6.23
C TYR A 541 28.56 -25.95 -7.05
N GLN A 542 29.34 -26.66 -7.87
CA GLN A 542 30.28 -26.07 -8.81
C GLN A 542 29.52 -25.50 -10.01
N LEU A 543 29.47 -24.17 -10.16
CA LEU A 543 28.93 -23.56 -11.39
C LEU A 543 29.85 -23.84 -12.58
N ASP A 544 29.28 -23.83 -13.79
CA ASP A 544 30.06 -23.82 -15.02
C ASP A 544 30.98 -22.58 -15.08
N ALA A 545 32.13 -22.74 -15.75
CA ALA A 545 33.04 -21.62 -15.96
C ALA A 545 32.34 -20.50 -16.76
N ILE A 546 32.51 -19.25 -16.32
CA ILE A 546 31.95 -18.06 -16.97
C ILE A 546 32.35 -18.07 -18.47
N PRO A 547 31.39 -18.17 -19.41
CA PRO A 547 31.71 -18.24 -20.82
C PRO A 547 32.33 -16.95 -21.36
N ALA A 548 33.22 -17.07 -22.35
CA ALA A 548 33.68 -15.92 -23.11
C ALA A 548 32.49 -15.24 -23.83
N GLY A 549 32.33 -13.93 -23.64
CA GLY A 549 31.20 -13.18 -24.18
C GLY A 549 29.91 -13.23 -23.35
N MET A 550 29.94 -13.81 -22.14
CA MET A 550 28.83 -13.66 -21.17
C MET A 550 28.59 -12.16 -20.88
N LYS A 551 27.34 -11.72 -20.97
CA LYS A 551 26.96 -10.31 -20.84
C LYS A 551 27.29 -9.77 -19.44
N SER A 552 28.00 -8.65 -19.35
CA SER A 552 28.30 -8.04 -18.06
C SER A 552 27.03 -7.58 -17.34
N GLY A 553 26.98 -7.78 -16.01
CA GLY A 553 25.86 -7.36 -15.17
C GLY A 553 25.76 -8.12 -13.85
N THR A 554 24.62 -7.98 -13.18
CA THR A 554 24.29 -8.62 -11.91
C THR A 554 23.50 -9.91 -12.15
N TYR A 555 24.00 -11.00 -11.61
CA TYR A 555 23.40 -12.31 -11.63
C TYR A 555 22.87 -12.68 -10.24
N VAL A 556 21.94 -13.63 -10.19
CA VAL A 556 21.31 -14.12 -8.96
C VAL A 556 21.49 -15.63 -8.87
N ALA A 557 21.92 -16.11 -7.70
CA ALA A 557 21.80 -17.52 -7.31
C ALA A 557 20.81 -17.62 -6.15
N TYR A 558 19.76 -18.43 -6.33
CA TYR A 558 18.62 -18.56 -5.41
C TYR A 558 18.44 -20.02 -5.00
N VAL A 559 18.31 -20.28 -3.69
CA VAL A 559 17.97 -21.59 -3.14
C VAL A 559 16.56 -21.58 -2.54
N SER A 560 15.81 -22.64 -2.82
CA SER A 560 14.51 -22.95 -2.23
C SER A 560 14.63 -24.33 -1.58
N ALA A 561 14.30 -24.48 -0.30
CA ALA A 561 14.28 -25.74 0.45
C ALA A 561 12.89 -26.02 1.02
N HIS A 562 12.49 -27.29 1.11
CA HIS A 562 11.18 -27.74 1.62
C HIS A 562 11.39 -29.00 2.47
N ASP A 563 10.67 -29.13 3.58
CA ASP A 563 10.52 -30.38 4.32
C ASP A 563 9.17 -31.04 4.02
N ASN A 564 9.23 -32.17 3.32
CA ASN A 564 8.04 -32.94 2.98
C ASN A 564 7.47 -33.74 4.18
N ALA A 565 8.16 -33.83 5.31
CA ALA A 565 7.67 -34.54 6.50
C ALA A 565 6.43 -33.88 7.14
N ASN A 566 6.29 -32.56 7.00
CA ASN A 566 5.22 -31.78 7.65
C ASN A 566 4.07 -31.37 6.70
N ALA A 567 4.18 -31.65 5.39
CA ALA A 567 3.20 -31.30 4.35
C ALA A 567 2.81 -29.80 4.27
N VAL A 568 3.62 -28.92 4.87
CA VAL A 568 3.61 -27.47 4.67
C VAL A 568 4.58 -27.09 3.54
N GLY A 569 4.68 -25.79 3.23
CA GLY A 569 5.29 -25.30 1.99
C GLY A 569 6.82 -25.26 1.96
N VAL A 570 7.35 -24.21 1.32
CA VAL A 570 8.77 -23.91 1.25
C VAL A 570 9.24 -23.40 2.60
N ASP A 571 9.91 -24.25 3.35
CA ASP A 571 10.45 -23.87 4.65
C ASP A 571 11.67 -22.96 4.52
N GLY A 572 12.56 -23.16 3.55
CA GLY A 572 13.79 -22.37 3.42
C GLY A 572 13.88 -21.58 2.12
N VAL A 573 14.26 -20.30 2.19
CA VAL A 573 14.63 -19.50 1.02
C VAL A 573 15.80 -18.56 1.32
N ASP A 574 16.77 -18.50 0.42
CA ASP A 574 17.83 -17.49 0.44
C ASP A 574 18.37 -17.23 -0.97
N PHE A 575 18.98 -16.07 -1.19
CA PHE A 575 19.63 -15.75 -2.46
C PHE A 575 20.82 -14.82 -2.28
N ILE A 576 21.81 -14.98 -3.16
CA ILE A 576 22.92 -14.04 -3.33
C ILE A 576 22.86 -13.41 -4.72
N THR A 577 23.37 -12.19 -4.79
CA THR A 577 23.67 -11.53 -6.07
C THR A 577 25.17 -11.56 -6.30
N PHE A 578 25.58 -11.60 -7.56
CA PHE A 578 26.99 -11.58 -7.92
C PHE A 578 27.21 -10.86 -9.25
N GLN A 579 28.42 -10.35 -9.47
CA GLN A 579 28.72 -9.57 -10.66
C GLN A 579 29.60 -10.35 -11.63
N VAL A 580 29.31 -10.23 -12.92
CA VAL A 580 30.10 -10.80 -14.02
C VAL A 580 30.52 -9.66 -14.95
N GLY A 581 31.80 -9.61 -15.31
CA GLY A 581 32.35 -8.66 -16.30
C GLY A 581 32.26 -7.17 -15.97
N THR A 582 31.77 -6.79 -14.78
CA THR A 582 31.71 -5.42 -14.26
C THR A 582 31.60 -5.46 -12.74
N ALA A 583 32.14 -4.46 -12.03
CA ALA A 583 31.92 -4.32 -10.57
C ALA A 583 30.62 -3.56 -10.24
N THR A 584 29.94 -2.99 -11.23
CA THR A 584 28.74 -2.16 -11.04
C THR A 584 27.48 -3.03 -10.93
N GLU A 585 26.81 -2.98 -9.78
CA GLU A 585 25.50 -3.63 -9.61
C GLU A 585 24.42 -2.94 -10.46
N GLU A 586 23.69 -3.71 -11.26
CA GLU A 586 22.48 -3.27 -11.97
C GLU A 586 21.38 -3.01 -10.93
N LYS A 587 20.84 -1.79 -10.83
CA LYS A 587 19.72 -1.52 -9.90
C LYS A 587 18.51 -2.43 -10.18
N LYS A 588 17.76 -2.80 -9.14
CA LYS A 588 16.50 -3.56 -9.28
C LYS A 588 15.45 -2.75 -10.05
N ILE A 589 14.52 -3.44 -10.73
CA ILE A 589 13.41 -2.78 -11.42
C ILE A 589 12.45 -2.12 -10.42
N ALA A 590 12.19 -2.75 -9.28
CA ALA A 590 11.34 -2.28 -8.20
C ALA A 590 11.98 -2.65 -6.85
N THR A 591 11.80 -1.80 -5.82
CA THR A 591 12.38 -2.03 -4.47
C THR A 591 11.41 -1.71 -3.32
N ASN A 592 10.33 -0.99 -3.59
CA ASN A 592 9.55 -0.32 -2.54
C ASN A 592 8.25 -1.06 -2.15
N CYS A 593 8.21 -2.37 -2.40
CA CYS A 593 7.05 -3.23 -2.13
C CYS A 593 6.66 -3.28 -0.65
N ASN A 594 7.65 -3.14 0.24
CA ASN A 594 7.51 -3.32 1.69
C ASN A 594 6.73 -2.20 2.39
N ASP A 595 6.59 -1.03 1.76
CA ASP A 595 5.70 0.05 2.20
C ASP A 595 4.27 -0.46 2.39
N CYS A 596 3.73 -1.15 1.38
CA CYS A 596 2.36 -1.69 1.43
C CYS A 596 2.33 -3.08 2.07
N HIS A 597 3.22 -3.98 1.64
CA HIS A 597 3.11 -5.41 1.93
C HIS A 597 3.76 -5.86 3.25
N GLY A 598 4.55 -4.99 3.88
CA GLY A 598 5.35 -5.32 5.06
C GLY A 598 6.54 -6.21 4.73
N LYS A 599 7.40 -6.45 5.72
CA LYS A 599 8.55 -7.35 5.64
C LYS A 599 8.58 -8.29 6.86
N PRO A 600 9.02 -9.55 6.70
CA PRO A 600 9.54 -10.34 7.81
C PRO A 600 10.78 -9.65 8.41
N ALA A 601 11.08 -9.93 9.69
CA ALA A 601 12.23 -9.32 10.37
C ALA A 601 13.59 -9.82 9.85
N GLU A 602 13.61 -11.02 9.24
CA GLU A 602 14.81 -11.84 9.03
C GLU A 602 15.28 -11.92 7.57
N VAL A 603 14.63 -11.18 6.65
CA VAL A 603 14.89 -11.25 5.20
C VAL A 603 15.40 -9.94 4.61
N ALA A 604 15.92 -9.99 3.38
CA ALA A 604 16.42 -8.83 2.63
C ALA A 604 15.40 -7.68 2.57
N ALA A 605 15.91 -6.44 2.51
CA ALA A 605 15.15 -5.22 2.78
C ALA A 605 13.98 -4.92 1.81
N ASP A 606 13.95 -5.55 0.62
CA ASP A 606 12.87 -5.48 -0.38
C ASP A 606 12.03 -6.76 -0.50
N THR A 607 12.33 -7.78 0.31
CA THR A 607 11.52 -9.01 0.41
C THR A 607 10.28 -8.75 1.26
N THR A 608 9.11 -9.07 0.73
CA THR A 608 7.82 -8.79 1.38
C THR A 608 7.35 -9.90 2.32
N SER A 609 6.43 -9.56 3.22
CA SER A 609 5.66 -10.53 4.01
C SER A 609 4.48 -11.15 3.23
N LEU A 610 4.35 -10.96 1.91
CA LEU A 610 3.34 -11.65 1.09
C LEU A 610 3.59 -13.15 1.03
N ALA A 611 2.68 -13.94 1.58
CA ALA A 611 2.63 -15.38 1.35
C ALA A 611 2.10 -15.60 -0.07
N MET A 612 2.97 -15.96 -1.03
CA MET A 612 2.48 -16.41 -2.33
C MET A 612 1.77 -17.76 -2.15
N ASP A 613 0.62 -17.90 -2.80
CA ASP A 613 -0.33 -19.02 -2.71
C ASP A 613 0.31 -20.35 -2.29
N ASN A 614 -0.13 -20.86 -1.13
CA ASN A 614 0.32 -22.13 -0.55
C ASN A 614 0.17 -23.30 -1.53
N VAL A 615 -0.82 -23.26 -2.43
CA VAL A 615 -1.12 -24.34 -3.38
C VAL A 615 -0.08 -24.46 -4.50
N MET A 616 0.53 -23.35 -4.92
CA MET A 616 1.43 -23.32 -6.09
C MET A 616 2.89 -23.04 -5.72
N HIS A 617 3.12 -22.19 -4.72
CA HIS A 617 4.46 -21.71 -4.37
C HIS A 617 4.84 -21.93 -2.91
N GLY A 618 3.98 -22.55 -2.09
CA GLY A 618 4.31 -22.97 -0.72
C GLY A 618 4.83 -21.83 0.15
N ASN A 619 4.11 -20.70 0.26
CA ASN A 619 4.51 -19.60 1.16
C ASN A 619 5.90 -19.00 0.88
N ARG A 620 6.38 -19.00 -0.38
CA ARG A 620 7.54 -18.19 -0.79
C ARG A 620 7.25 -16.70 -0.56
N PRO A 621 8.22 -15.91 -0.07
CA PRO A 621 8.08 -14.47 0.03
C PRO A 621 8.30 -13.84 -1.36
N PHE A 622 7.59 -12.76 -1.66
CA PHE A 622 7.80 -12.03 -2.91
C PHE A 622 9.04 -11.13 -2.80
N ASN A 623 10.01 -11.35 -3.70
CA ASN A 623 11.15 -10.48 -4.00
C ASN A 623 11.41 -10.55 -5.51
N VAL A 624 11.71 -9.43 -6.17
CA VAL A 624 11.94 -9.39 -7.63
C VAL A 624 13.15 -10.23 -8.07
N ASP A 625 14.18 -10.36 -7.22
CA ASP A 625 15.35 -11.20 -7.51
C ASP A 625 15.04 -12.68 -7.40
N ILE A 626 14.21 -13.09 -6.42
CA ILE A 626 13.77 -14.48 -6.23
C ILE A 626 12.83 -14.87 -7.37
N CYS A 627 11.72 -14.14 -7.53
CA CYS A 627 10.68 -14.45 -8.50
C CYS A 627 11.17 -14.35 -9.95
N GLY A 628 12.15 -13.49 -10.23
CA GLY A 628 12.78 -13.38 -11.55
C GLY A 628 13.52 -14.64 -12.02
N ASN A 629 13.88 -15.58 -11.12
CA ASN A 629 14.46 -16.88 -11.50
C ASN A 629 13.46 -17.84 -12.16
N CYS A 630 12.16 -17.54 -12.13
CA CYS A 630 11.09 -18.36 -12.72
C CYS A 630 10.13 -17.55 -13.61
N HIS A 631 9.95 -16.26 -13.34
CA HIS A 631 8.94 -15.41 -13.98
C HIS A 631 9.56 -14.26 -14.78
N ASP A 632 10.63 -14.48 -15.55
CA ASP A 632 11.24 -13.41 -16.36
C ASP A 632 11.71 -13.87 -17.76
N TYR A 633 11.61 -15.17 -18.07
CA TYR A 633 12.05 -15.75 -19.35
C TYR A 633 11.13 -16.84 -19.92
N THR A 634 10.04 -17.21 -19.23
CA THR A 634 9.24 -18.39 -19.61
C THR A 634 8.30 -18.12 -20.79
N ALA A 635 8.42 -18.95 -21.83
CA ALA A 635 7.53 -18.97 -22.98
C ALA A 635 6.06 -19.10 -22.55
N GLN A 636 5.20 -18.25 -23.13
CA GLN A 636 3.80 -18.17 -22.70
C GLN A 636 2.94 -19.23 -23.39
N ARG A 637 2.58 -20.30 -22.68
CA ARG A 637 1.44 -21.13 -23.10
C ARG A 637 0.14 -20.36 -22.88
N VAL A 638 -0.49 -19.94 -23.98
CA VAL A 638 -1.82 -19.32 -23.97
C VAL A 638 -2.85 -20.41 -24.23
N ALA A 639 -3.65 -20.76 -23.22
CA ALA A 639 -4.83 -21.58 -23.45
C ALA A 639 -5.89 -20.73 -24.18
N LYS A 640 -6.50 -21.30 -25.22
CA LYS A 640 -7.51 -20.60 -26.03
C LYS A 640 -8.77 -20.33 -25.20
N LEU A 641 -9.28 -19.11 -25.22
CA LEU A 641 -10.63 -18.79 -24.72
C LEU A 641 -11.68 -19.54 -25.56
N GLY A 642 -12.59 -20.24 -24.88
CA GLY A 642 -13.74 -20.88 -25.55
C GLY A 642 -14.64 -19.85 -26.22
N SER A 643 -15.35 -20.26 -27.28
CA SER A 643 -16.24 -19.39 -28.08
C SER A 643 -17.46 -18.85 -27.31
N GLU A 644 -17.63 -19.21 -26.05
CA GLU A 644 -18.75 -18.81 -25.18
C GLU A 644 -18.29 -17.95 -23.98
N GLY A 645 -17.02 -17.54 -23.93
CA GLY A 645 -16.47 -16.74 -22.81
C GLY A 645 -16.32 -17.49 -21.49
N THR A 646 -16.67 -18.77 -21.44
CA THR A 646 -16.53 -19.64 -20.27
C THR A 646 -15.17 -20.37 -20.30
N LEU A 647 -14.51 -20.39 -19.14
CA LEU A 647 -13.35 -21.25 -18.90
C LEU A 647 -13.84 -22.70 -18.72
N TRP A 648 -13.27 -23.63 -19.49
CA TRP A 648 -13.57 -25.06 -19.33
C TRP A 648 -13.02 -25.60 -18.02
N THR A 649 -13.85 -25.61 -16.97
CA THR A 649 -13.68 -26.52 -15.84
C THR A 649 -14.16 -27.91 -16.23
N GLN A 650 -13.24 -28.78 -16.67
CA GLN A 650 -13.16 -30.23 -16.36
C GLN A 650 -12.31 -30.97 -17.40
N GLY A 651 -11.39 -31.83 -16.92
CA GLY A 651 -10.77 -32.89 -17.72
C GLY A 651 -9.32 -32.66 -18.15
N GLY A 652 -8.36 -32.87 -17.24
CA GLY A 652 -6.97 -33.17 -17.60
C GLY A 652 -5.93 -32.07 -17.33
N ALA A 653 -5.35 -32.09 -16.14
CA ALA A 653 -3.95 -31.82 -15.75
C ALA A 653 -3.09 -30.69 -16.40
N ASN A 654 -3.63 -29.80 -17.23
CA ASN A 654 -2.86 -28.76 -17.93
C ASN A 654 -3.19 -27.34 -17.40
N ASN A 655 -3.15 -27.20 -16.07
CA ASN A 655 -3.55 -26.00 -15.30
C ASN A 655 -2.58 -24.81 -15.47
N MET A 656 -2.63 -24.07 -16.58
CA MET A 656 -1.85 -22.83 -16.77
C MET A 656 -2.67 -21.61 -17.24
N GLY A 657 -3.72 -21.25 -16.50
CA GLY A 657 -4.36 -19.93 -16.65
C GLY A 657 -3.43 -18.82 -16.13
N PHE A 658 -2.65 -18.20 -17.03
CA PHE A 658 -1.68 -17.11 -16.77
C PHE A 658 -0.58 -17.41 -15.73
N GLY A 659 -0.58 -18.63 -15.15
CA GLY A 659 0.37 -19.13 -14.15
C GLY A 659 1.84 -19.27 -14.58
N ALA A 660 2.19 -18.93 -15.83
CA ALA A 660 3.55 -18.92 -16.36
C ALA A 660 3.99 -17.57 -16.95
N GLN A 661 3.26 -16.49 -16.66
CA GLN A 661 3.53 -15.15 -17.20
C GLN A 661 4.70 -14.44 -16.48
N PRO A 662 5.43 -13.53 -17.15
CA PRO A 662 6.47 -12.70 -16.55
C PRO A 662 6.00 -11.81 -15.39
N ILE A 663 6.92 -11.50 -14.47
CA ILE A 663 6.68 -10.81 -13.20
C ILE A 663 6.13 -9.40 -13.40
N SER A 664 6.64 -8.67 -14.40
CA SER A 664 6.17 -7.32 -14.75
C SER A 664 4.67 -7.30 -15.04
N LYS A 665 4.21 -8.21 -15.92
CA LYS A 665 2.79 -8.36 -16.28
C LYS A 665 1.94 -8.77 -15.08
N ARG A 666 2.43 -9.70 -14.26
CA ARG A 666 1.71 -10.20 -13.07
C ARG A 666 1.52 -9.13 -12.01
N VAL A 667 2.58 -8.42 -11.64
CA VAL A 667 2.54 -7.37 -10.62
C VAL A 667 1.58 -6.27 -11.05
N HIS A 668 1.71 -5.81 -12.30
CA HIS A 668 0.80 -4.81 -12.87
C HIS A 668 -0.65 -5.30 -12.92
N GLY A 669 -0.91 -6.51 -13.43
CA GLY A 669 -2.27 -7.06 -13.53
C GLY A 669 -2.94 -7.30 -12.17
N VAL A 670 -2.22 -7.84 -11.18
CA VAL A 670 -2.75 -8.01 -9.82
C VAL A 670 -3.05 -6.67 -9.16
N HIS A 671 -2.20 -5.67 -9.33
CA HIS A 671 -2.41 -4.34 -8.74
C HIS A 671 -3.42 -3.47 -9.49
N PHE A 672 -3.64 -3.68 -10.78
CA PHE A 672 -4.76 -3.06 -11.52
C PHE A 672 -6.08 -3.78 -11.23
N GLY A 673 -6.04 -5.10 -11.00
CA GLY A 673 -7.03 -5.88 -10.25
C GLY A 673 -8.46 -5.73 -10.79
N SER A 674 -9.36 -5.15 -9.99
CA SER A 674 -10.75 -4.88 -10.38
C SER A 674 -10.93 -3.91 -11.57
N SER A 675 -9.85 -3.29 -12.04
CA SER A 675 -9.86 -2.28 -13.11
C SER A 675 -9.44 -2.84 -14.48
N VAL A 676 -8.91 -4.08 -14.56
CA VAL A 676 -8.64 -4.71 -15.87
C VAL A 676 -9.97 -5.14 -16.53
N THR A 677 -9.96 -5.27 -17.86
CA THR A 677 -11.12 -5.67 -18.69
C THR A 677 -11.51 -7.12 -18.45
N TYR A 678 -10.54 -8.02 -18.25
CA TYR A 678 -10.69 -9.46 -18.11
C TYR A 678 -10.08 -9.99 -16.80
N PRO A 679 -10.59 -9.59 -15.62
CA PRO A 679 -9.91 -9.82 -14.35
C PRO A 679 -9.84 -11.30 -13.93
N PHE A 680 -10.72 -12.13 -14.48
CA PHE A 680 -10.68 -13.59 -14.36
C PHE A 680 -9.47 -14.24 -15.06
N GLN A 681 -8.76 -13.51 -15.93
CA GLN A 681 -7.55 -13.99 -16.58
C GLN A 681 -6.31 -13.93 -15.66
N ILE A 682 -6.31 -13.11 -14.60
CA ILE A 682 -5.11 -12.91 -13.75
C ILE A 682 -4.68 -14.23 -13.06
N HIS A 683 -5.64 -15.07 -12.64
CA HIS A 683 -5.39 -16.46 -12.21
C HIS A 683 -6.67 -17.31 -12.27
N ALA A 684 -6.83 -18.10 -13.33
CA ALA A 684 -8.11 -18.75 -13.63
C ALA A 684 -8.42 -20.03 -12.81
N THR A 685 -7.44 -20.60 -12.10
CA THR A 685 -7.42 -22.06 -11.90
C THR A 685 -7.52 -22.56 -10.45
N TYR A 686 -7.40 -21.68 -9.45
CA TYR A 686 -7.31 -22.07 -8.02
C TYR A 686 -8.19 -21.23 -7.07
N GLY A 687 -9.26 -20.60 -7.56
CA GLY A 687 -10.19 -19.82 -6.72
C GLY A 687 -9.65 -18.50 -6.14
N ALA A 688 -8.37 -18.17 -6.39
CA ALA A 688 -7.76 -16.89 -6.05
C ALA A 688 -8.30 -15.76 -6.97
N HIS A 689 -9.44 -15.19 -6.59
CA HIS A 689 -10.13 -14.14 -7.35
C HIS A 689 -9.45 -12.77 -7.21
N TYR A 690 -8.35 -12.55 -7.94
CA TYR A 690 -7.67 -11.24 -8.02
C TYR A 690 -8.53 -10.10 -8.59
N GLN A 691 -9.70 -10.43 -9.17
CA GLN A 691 -10.71 -9.49 -9.64
C GLN A 691 -11.29 -8.52 -8.59
N TYR A 692 -11.05 -8.78 -7.30
CA TYR A 692 -11.46 -7.92 -6.19
C TYR A 692 -10.30 -7.11 -5.59
N VAL A 693 -9.08 -7.27 -6.10
CA VAL A 693 -7.95 -6.46 -5.65
C VAL A 693 -8.13 -5.01 -6.12
N THR A 694 -8.13 -4.10 -5.15
CA THR A 694 -8.15 -2.64 -5.37
C THR A 694 -6.83 -2.06 -4.88
N PHE A 695 -6.15 -1.26 -5.70
CA PHE A 695 -4.93 -0.56 -5.26
C PHE A 695 -5.29 0.57 -4.28
N PRO A 696 -4.57 0.76 -3.16
CA PRO A 696 -4.93 1.75 -2.13
C PRO A 696 -4.68 3.22 -2.53
N GLN A 697 -4.16 3.48 -3.73
CA GLN A 697 -3.86 4.80 -4.27
C GLN A 697 -4.01 4.80 -5.80
N ASP A 698 -3.74 5.94 -6.45
CA ASP A 698 -3.65 5.98 -7.91
C ASP A 698 -2.51 5.06 -8.41
N VAL A 699 -2.88 4.01 -9.15
CA VAL A 699 -1.97 3.01 -9.72
C VAL A 699 -1.00 3.59 -10.76
N ARG A 700 -1.30 4.77 -11.32
CA ARG A 700 -0.39 5.52 -12.20
C ARG A 700 0.80 6.14 -11.46
N ASN A 701 0.84 6.07 -10.13
CA ASN A 701 1.97 6.49 -9.32
C ASN A 701 3.15 5.50 -9.43
N CYS A 702 3.79 5.41 -10.60
CA CYS A 702 4.85 4.43 -10.89
C CYS A 702 5.99 4.47 -9.86
N GLU A 703 6.36 5.66 -9.37
CA GLU A 703 7.38 5.83 -8.33
C GLU A 703 7.07 5.11 -7.01
N LYS A 704 5.82 4.71 -6.77
CA LYS A 704 5.47 3.91 -5.59
C LYS A 704 6.22 2.59 -5.55
N CYS A 705 6.43 1.96 -6.71
CA CYS A 705 7.18 0.71 -6.86
C CYS A 705 8.58 0.97 -7.46
N HIS A 706 8.70 2.00 -8.30
CA HIS A 706 9.88 2.32 -9.11
C HIS A 706 10.55 3.66 -8.77
N PRO A 707 10.89 3.96 -7.50
CA PRO A 707 11.51 5.23 -7.14
C PRO A 707 12.89 5.40 -7.81
N ALA A 708 13.14 6.56 -8.40
CA ALA A 708 14.34 6.83 -9.21
C ALA A 708 15.67 6.70 -8.43
N SER A 709 15.63 6.91 -7.11
CA SER A 709 16.80 6.78 -6.23
C SER A 709 17.33 5.34 -6.18
N THR A 710 16.46 4.34 -6.00
CA THR A 710 16.85 2.95 -5.74
C THR A 710 16.58 1.97 -6.88
N THR A 711 15.89 2.38 -7.95
CA THR A 711 15.55 1.51 -9.09
C THR A 711 16.26 1.86 -10.39
N SER A 712 16.23 0.93 -11.36
CA SER A 712 16.89 1.06 -12.67
C SER A 712 16.35 2.20 -13.55
N GLY A 713 15.14 2.71 -13.27
CA GLY A 713 14.46 3.69 -14.14
C GLY A 713 14.01 3.14 -15.50
N THR A 714 14.26 1.86 -15.80
CA THR A 714 13.97 1.27 -17.13
C THR A 714 12.48 1.17 -17.46
N TRP A 715 11.59 1.45 -16.49
CA TRP A 715 10.16 1.63 -16.74
C TRP A 715 9.85 2.89 -17.59
N LYS A 716 10.74 3.90 -17.57
CA LYS A 716 10.66 5.10 -18.42
C LYS A 716 11.30 4.89 -19.79
N THR A 717 12.46 4.23 -19.82
CA THR A 717 13.31 4.15 -21.03
C THR A 717 13.14 2.86 -21.84
N ASN A 718 12.50 1.83 -21.27
CA ASN A 718 12.25 0.56 -21.95
C ASN A 718 10.80 0.04 -21.72
N PRO A 719 9.77 0.81 -22.17
CA PRO A 719 8.40 0.34 -22.15
C PRO A 719 8.25 -0.89 -23.05
N ASN A 720 7.57 -1.92 -22.54
CA ASN A 720 7.40 -3.20 -23.22
C ASN A 720 5.98 -3.74 -23.02
N ARG A 721 5.53 -4.56 -23.97
CA ARG A 721 4.18 -5.14 -24.02
C ARG A 721 3.80 -5.92 -22.76
N LEU A 722 4.78 -6.54 -22.06
CA LEU A 722 4.51 -7.36 -20.88
C LEU A 722 4.06 -6.49 -19.71
N ALA A 723 4.82 -5.43 -19.43
CA ALA A 723 4.45 -4.44 -18.43
C ALA A 723 3.16 -3.70 -18.80
N CYS A 724 3.00 -3.30 -20.08
CA CYS A 724 1.82 -2.57 -20.54
C CYS A 724 0.54 -3.41 -20.47
N ASN A 725 0.54 -4.64 -21.02
CA ASN A 725 -0.61 -5.55 -21.01
C ASN A 725 -0.89 -6.19 -19.64
N GLY A 726 -0.19 -5.74 -18.58
CA GLY A 726 -0.61 -5.98 -17.20
C GLY A 726 -1.81 -5.12 -16.82
N CYS A 727 -1.77 -3.82 -17.15
CA CYS A 727 -2.88 -2.89 -16.89
C CYS A 727 -3.81 -2.68 -18.10
N HIS A 728 -3.26 -2.77 -19.31
CA HIS A 728 -3.96 -2.50 -20.57
C HIS A 728 -4.29 -3.81 -21.30
N ASP A 729 -5.32 -4.52 -20.86
CA ASP A 729 -5.65 -5.88 -21.30
C ASP A 729 -6.78 -5.97 -22.35
N SER A 730 -7.40 -4.84 -22.72
CA SER A 730 -8.45 -4.79 -23.74
C SER A 730 -8.00 -5.34 -25.10
N ASP A 731 -8.94 -5.86 -25.90
CA ASP A 731 -8.67 -6.35 -27.27
C ASP A 731 -7.90 -5.34 -28.15
N SER A 732 -8.19 -4.03 -27.99
CA SER A 732 -7.50 -2.96 -28.71
C SER A 732 -6.03 -2.80 -28.29
N ALA A 733 -5.75 -2.90 -26.99
CA ALA A 733 -4.38 -2.85 -26.46
C ALA A 733 -3.58 -4.11 -26.83
N ALA A 734 -4.22 -5.29 -26.80
CA ALA A 734 -3.64 -6.54 -27.27
C ALA A 734 -3.30 -6.49 -28.77
N ALA A 735 -4.21 -5.96 -29.60
CA ALA A 735 -3.98 -5.77 -31.04
C ALA A 735 -2.83 -4.78 -31.31
N HIS A 736 -2.81 -3.63 -30.62
CA HIS A 736 -1.74 -2.65 -30.75
C HIS A 736 -0.37 -3.24 -30.38
N THR A 737 -0.27 -3.87 -29.20
CA THR A 737 1.01 -4.45 -28.76
C THR A 737 1.50 -5.58 -29.66
N ALA A 738 0.59 -6.36 -30.26
CA ALA A 738 0.94 -7.34 -31.29
C ALA A 738 1.57 -6.69 -32.53
N THR A 739 1.06 -5.53 -33.00
CA THR A 739 1.66 -4.81 -34.15
C THR A 739 3.05 -4.22 -33.86
N MET A 740 3.37 -3.97 -32.59
CA MET A 740 4.66 -3.40 -32.16
C MET A 740 5.71 -4.46 -31.80
N THR A 741 5.37 -5.75 -31.91
CA THR A 741 6.22 -6.88 -31.49
C THR A 741 6.57 -7.77 -32.68
N TRP A 742 7.86 -7.98 -32.94
CA TRP A 742 8.35 -8.96 -33.90
C TRP A 742 8.99 -10.14 -33.19
N ASP A 743 8.34 -11.31 -33.26
CA ASP A 743 8.88 -12.59 -32.80
C ASP A 743 9.65 -13.27 -33.97
N PRO A 744 10.97 -13.52 -33.84
CA PRO A 744 11.76 -14.22 -34.85
C PRO A 744 11.65 -15.75 -34.76
N THR A 745 11.19 -16.30 -33.63
CA THR A 745 11.03 -17.76 -33.42
C THR A 745 9.60 -18.14 -32.98
N PRO A 746 8.54 -17.69 -33.71
CA PRO A 746 7.15 -17.81 -33.29
C PRO A 746 6.73 -19.24 -33.01
N TYR A 747 6.15 -19.45 -31.83
CA TYR A 747 5.76 -20.76 -31.34
C TYR A 747 4.54 -21.31 -32.10
N PHE A 748 4.80 -22.24 -33.02
CA PHE A 748 3.79 -22.99 -33.77
C PHE A 748 3.74 -24.46 -33.33
N ASP A 749 2.87 -24.77 -32.37
CA ASP A 749 2.50 -26.16 -32.10
C ASP A 749 1.70 -26.73 -33.29
N LYS A 750 2.22 -27.80 -33.90
CA LYS A 750 1.62 -28.47 -35.06
C LYS A 750 0.74 -29.68 -34.71
N THR A 751 0.33 -29.83 -33.44
CA THR A 751 -0.70 -30.80 -33.07
C THR A 751 -2.09 -30.23 -33.38
N GLY A 752 -2.96 -31.02 -34.01
CA GLY A 752 -4.27 -30.57 -34.55
C GLY A 752 -5.33 -30.18 -33.52
N ALA A 753 -4.93 -29.82 -32.30
CA ALA A 753 -5.78 -29.51 -31.15
C ALA A 753 -5.92 -27.99 -30.89
N GLY A 754 -6.01 -27.18 -31.95
CA GLY A 754 -6.64 -25.86 -31.88
C GLY A 754 -6.01 -24.77 -31.00
N TYR A 755 -4.78 -24.94 -30.51
CA TYR A 755 -4.06 -23.87 -29.81
C TYR A 755 -3.68 -22.76 -30.80
N THR A 756 -4.13 -21.54 -30.51
CA THR A 756 -3.61 -20.34 -31.20
C THR A 756 -2.20 -20.07 -30.71
N SER A 757 -1.26 -19.90 -31.64
CA SER A 757 0.13 -19.53 -31.39
C SER A 757 0.24 -18.40 -30.36
N GLY A 758 0.90 -18.66 -29.23
CA GLY A 758 1.40 -17.59 -28.36
C GLY A 758 2.62 -16.96 -29.03
N PRO A 759 2.61 -15.68 -29.42
CA PRO A 759 3.70 -15.08 -30.20
C PRO A 759 4.88 -14.63 -29.32
N PHE A 760 5.26 -15.49 -28.36
CA PHE A 760 6.07 -15.12 -27.20
C PHE A 760 7.16 -16.16 -26.82
N SER A 761 8.24 -16.15 -27.60
CA SER A 761 9.46 -16.97 -27.50
C SER A 761 10.55 -16.46 -26.52
N GLY A 762 10.38 -15.28 -25.92
CA GLY A 762 11.46 -14.65 -25.14
C GLY A 762 12.68 -14.20 -25.95
N ASP A 763 12.61 -14.17 -27.29
CA ASP A 763 13.60 -13.55 -28.19
C ASP A 763 13.00 -12.47 -29.12
N GLU A 764 11.81 -11.99 -28.76
CA GLU A 764 11.06 -10.98 -29.49
C GLU A 764 11.77 -9.61 -29.48
N ARG A 765 11.50 -8.81 -30.51
CA ARG A 765 11.98 -7.43 -30.62
C ARG A 765 10.79 -6.49 -30.67
N GLU A 766 10.78 -5.52 -29.77
CA GLU A 766 9.68 -4.57 -29.63
C GLU A 766 10.09 -3.18 -30.11
N ALA A 767 9.22 -2.54 -30.89
CA ALA A 767 9.36 -1.14 -31.31
C ALA A 767 8.73 -0.16 -30.31
N CYS A 768 8.19 -0.65 -29.19
CA CYS A 768 7.52 0.12 -28.14
C CYS A 768 8.33 1.35 -27.69
N ALA A 769 9.61 1.17 -27.37
CA ALA A 769 10.48 2.26 -26.92
C ALA A 769 10.68 3.38 -27.96
N THR A 770 10.58 3.10 -29.27
CA THR A 770 10.72 4.11 -30.33
C THR A 770 9.63 5.17 -30.27
N CYS A 771 8.41 4.80 -29.86
CA CYS A 771 7.29 5.72 -29.72
C CYS A 771 7.07 6.19 -28.28
N HIS A 772 7.41 5.34 -27.30
CA HIS A 772 6.90 5.48 -25.94
C HIS A 772 7.95 5.77 -24.85
N ALA A 773 9.25 5.70 -25.14
CA ALA A 773 10.27 6.10 -24.18
C ALA A 773 10.27 7.63 -23.95
N ASP A 774 10.66 8.05 -22.74
CA ASP A 774 10.84 9.46 -22.35
C ASP A 774 11.88 10.19 -23.22
#